data_AF-A0A419DH68-F1
#
_entry.id   AF-A0A419DH68-F1
#
_cell.length_a   1.000
_cell.length_b   1.000
_cell.length_c   1.000
_cell.angle_alpha   90.00
_cell.angle_beta   90.00
_cell.angle_gamma   90.00
#
_symmetry.space_group_name_H-M   'P 1'
#
loop_
_entity.id
_entity.type
_entity.pdbx_description
1 polymer ?
#
loop_
_entity_poly.entity_id
_entity_poly.type
_entity_poly.pdbx_seq_one_letter_code
_entity_poly.pdbx_strand_id
1 'polypeptide(L)'
;MSPKVTEPVKKAAEHIKIMSKPLPQILDEMDSNIDAATEAARRAEEAAKLAREAALSATKASKEAQARAIEARQAGEKAAETATRAAQEAAAKAEAQAKAAKLAAEEAIRKAEEADRESRRALEAFKKAADEAARRAEEASRKAILGAEEAVKAAREAAEAAKKAAAEAIAMARKAAESATLAAEEAARKAEKAALKAEETARGAKYAAEEAARKAEEVELAAREAAAAAAKAAGETAARAEGAASAAKAAVLAAIEKANKSAKEADDSAKEVKAARAELAAHITAQTAIKADEAGRKSKRLASATFQAAEDVRRRSALADIAGDEAIEASVRVSGKVAERVETAGLEAKAAATKGYDVADKAFKKAEAADLLGDEAIQASAQALHKLVAMAEDMAKAAEAAAKASIQASKTATEAAQTAASEAATGAEEAIRAAREAAEAAKKAAEDARKAAEAAARRAEAVAKEAAASAATGVEEAIRAAREAAEAAKKAAEDARKAAEAAALRAEMVARDAAAKATKEAEEAIRAAKEAAEASKKAAEDARKAAEEAARRAEAVAREAKDAANSARSVGEGAAARAAEAKRAAEDAARRAEEASARAMAAAERAAKEAQEKAEEALRNEENLRELIKRIIGSRELTVIIVLVFVAAVIAAVALSTGLISLIR
;
A
#
# COMPACT_ATOMS: atom_id res chain seq x y z
N MET A 1 -16.90 -17.03 62.94
CA MET A 1 -16.09 -17.23 64.16
C MET A 1 -16.77 -16.50 65.30
N SER A 2 -16.97 -17.22 66.40
CA SER A 2 -17.71 -16.82 67.60
C SER A 2 -17.05 -15.67 68.39
N PRO A 3 -17.81 -15.03 69.32
CA PRO A 3 -17.64 -13.65 69.77
C PRO A 3 -16.98 -13.53 71.16
N LYS A 4 -16.63 -12.31 71.57
CA LYS A 4 -16.42 -11.90 72.97
C LYS A 4 -16.90 -10.45 73.10
N VAL A 5 -18.05 -10.20 73.74
CA VAL A 5 -18.25 -10.06 75.21
C VAL A 5 -17.40 -8.93 75.77
N THR A 6 -18.06 -7.84 76.20
CA THR A 6 -18.02 -7.28 77.57
C THR A 6 -18.68 -5.88 77.63
N GLU A 7 -19.83 -5.79 78.30
CA GLU A 7 -20.23 -4.68 79.20
C GLU A 7 -19.08 -4.35 80.21
N PRO A 8 -19.04 -3.23 81.02
CA PRO A 8 -20.19 -2.59 81.67
C PRO A 8 -20.13 -1.08 82.08
N VAL A 9 -21.32 -0.53 82.35
CA VAL A 9 -21.73 0.39 83.46
C VAL A 9 -21.05 1.76 83.68
N LYS A 10 -21.87 2.83 83.74
CA LYS A 10 -22.05 3.79 84.88
C LYS A 10 -22.97 4.96 84.46
N LYS A 11 -24.22 5.03 84.93
CA LYS A 11 -24.76 5.69 86.17
C LYS A 11 -24.82 7.24 86.12
N ALA A 12 -26.05 7.78 86.07
CA ALA A 12 -26.62 8.93 86.81
C ALA A 12 -28.00 9.24 86.18
N ALA A 13 -29.16 8.93 86.78
CA ALA A 13 -29.82 9.52 87.97
C ALA A 13 -30.26 10.99 87.78
N GLU A 14 -31.55 11.18 87.47
CA GLU A 14 -32.40 12.34 87.83
C GLU A 14 -33.90 11.87 87.81
N HIS A 15 -34.83 12.61 88.40
CA HIS A 15 -35.51 12.43 89.71
C HIS A 15 -37.00 12.84 89.70
N ILE A 16 -38.00 12.07 90.16
CA ILE A 16 -39.35 12.24 89.56
C ILE A 16 -40.57 12.58 90.42
N LYS A 17 -41.14 13.75 90.10
CA LYS A 17 -42.53 14.19 90.30
C LYS A 17 -43.61 13.43 89.48
N ILE A 18 -44.56 12.78 90.17
CA ILE A 18 -45.87 12.37 89.64
C ILE A 18 -46.97 13.10 90.41
N MET A 19 -47.85 13.77 89.68
CA MET A 19 -49.15 14.22 90.16
C MET A 19 -50.25 13.20 89.81
N SER A 20 -51.18 13.08 90.74
CA SER A 20 -52.46 12.37 90.68
C SER A 20 -53.46 13.04 89.73
N LYS A 21 -54.12 12.25 88.88
CA LYS A 21 -55.25 12.67 88.04
C LYS A 21 -56.54 11.93 88.46
N PRO A 22 -57.74 12.55 88.32
CA PRO A 22 -59.01 11.96 88.74
C PRO A 22 -59.64 11.01 87.71
N LEU A 23 -60.49 10.09 88.21
CA LEU A 23 -61.06 8.92 87.53
C LEU A 23 -61.65 9.09 86.10
N PRO A 24 -62.26 10.23 85.70
CA PRO A 24 -62.70 10.41 84.31
C PRO A 24 -61.56 10.31 83.30
N GLN A 25 -60.36 10.74 83.69
CA GLN A 25 -59.17 10.73 82.84
C GLN A 25 -58.55 9.33 82.70
N ILE A 26 -58.87 8.40 83.60
CA ILE A 26 -58.36 7.01 83.55
C ILE A 26 -59.16 6.17 82.55
N LEU A 27 -60.47 6.44 82.40
CA LEU A 27 -61.30 5.80 81.38
C LEU A 27 -60.99 6.34 79.99
N ASP A 28 -60.76 7.66 79.86
CA ASP A 28 -60.24 8.26 78.63
C ASP A 28 -58.84 7.74 78.25
N GLU A 29 -57.98 7.44 79.24
CA GLU A 29 -56.66 6.82 79.02
C GLU A 29 -56.75 5.34 78.64
N MET A 30 -57.77 4.60 79.08
CA MET A 30 -57.99 3.20 78.66
C MET A 30 -58.57 3.12 77.24
N ASP A 31 -59.51 3.99 76.89
CA ASP A 31 -60.00 4.13 75.50
C ASP A 31 -58.88 4.65 74.59
N SER A 32 -58.06 5.59 75.06
CA SER A 32 -56.86 6.04 74.32
C SER A 32 -55.80 4.94 74.19
N ASN A 33 -55.67 4.02 75.16
CA ASN A 33 -54.76 2.88 75.04
C ASN A 33 -55.29 1.79 74.12
N ILE A 34 -56.61 1.56 74.10
CA ILE A 34 -57.26 0.65 73.14
C ILE A 34 -57.17 1.23 71.73
N ASP A 35 -57.37 2.55 71.57
CA ASP A 35 -57.15 3.24 70.29
C ASP A 35 -55.68 3.23 69.90
N ALA A 36 -54.74 3.43 70.82
CA ALA A 36 -53.31 3.37 70.53
C ALA A 36 -52.84 1.95 70.17
N ALA A 37 -53.39 0.91 70.81
CA ALA A 37 -53.10 -0.49 70.46
C ALA A 37 -53.73 -0.88 69.11
N THR A 38 -54.95 -0.39 68.84
CA THR A 38 -55.65 -0.60 67.56
C THR A 38 -54.95 0.17 66.43
N GLU A 39 -54.45 1.38 66.70
CA GLU A 39 -53.69 2.19 65.76
C GLU A 39 -52.27 1.65 65.57
N ALA A 40 -51.64 1.09 66.60
CA ALA A 40 -50.37 0.37 66.47
C ALA A 40 -50.52 -0.90 65.63
N ALA A 41 -51.59 -1.68 65.84
CA ALA A 41 -51.92 -2.84 65.02
C ALA A 41 -52.22 -2.44 63.57
N ARG A 42 -52.95 -1.34 63.36
CA ARG A 42 -53.27 -0.82 62.03
C ARG A 42 -52.04 -0.25 61.32
N ARG A 43 -51.13 0.41 62.03
CA ARG A 43 -49.83 0.86 61.48
C ARG A 43 -48.92 -0.32 61.16
N ALA A 44 -48.93 -1.38 61.96
CA ALA A 44 -48.21 -2.61 61.66
C ALA A 44 -48.80 -3.33 60.43
N GLU A 45 -50.13 -3.34 60.29
CA GLU A 45 -50.82 -3.87 59.11
C GLU A 45 -50.55 -3.03 57.85
N GLU A 46 -50.60 -1.70 57.94
CA GLU A 46 -50.23 -0.80 56.84
C GLU A 46 -48.75 -0.94 56.45
N ALA A 47 -47.84 -1.09 57.43
CA ALA A 47 -46.43 -1.35 57.16
C ALA A 47 -46.21 -2.71 56.47
N ALA A 48 -46.91 -3.76 56.91
CA ALA A 48 -46.85 -5.07 56.26
C ALA A 48 -47.45 -5.05 54.85
N LYS A 49 -48.50 -4.26 54.62
CA LYS A 49 -49.16 -4.08 53.32
C LYS A 49 -48.25 -3.30 52.36
N LEU A 50 -47.62 -2.23 52.82
CA LEU A 50 -46.63 -1.46 52.06
C LEU A 50 -45.39 -2.31 51.74
N ALA A 51 -44.91 -3.14 52.67
CA ALA A 51 -43.82 -4.07 52.40
C ALA A 51 -44.20 -5.12 51.33
N ARG A 52 -45.45 -5.60 51.34
CA ARG A 52 -45.98 -6.52 50.32
C ARG A 52 -46.12 -5.84 48.96
N GLU A 53 -46.61 -4.61 48.93
CA GLU A 53 -46.74 -3.81 47.69
C GLU A 53 -45.36 -3.44 47.10
N ALA A 54 -44.37 -3.17 47.96
CA ALA A 54 -42.99 -2.96 47.54
C ALA A 54 -42.39 -4.25 46.94
N ALA A 55 -42.61 -5.41 47.57
CA ALA A 55 -42.15 -6.70 47.05
C ALA A 55 -42.83 -7.08 45.73
N LEU A 56 -44.13 -6.82 45.59
CA LEU A 56 -44.87 -7.04 44.34
C LEU A 56 -44.42 -6.09 43.24
N SER A 57 -44.14 -4.82 43.57
CA SER A 57 -43.60 -3.84 42.62
C SER A 57 -42.18 -4.22 42.17
N ALA A 58 -41.32 -4.69 43.08
CA ALA A 58 -40.01 -5.21 42.74
C ALA A 58 -40.10 -6.45 41.84
N THR A 59 -41.04 -7.37 42.11
CA THR A 59 -41.28 -8.55 41.28
C THR A 59 -41.79 -8.17 39.89
N LYS A 60 -42.68 -7.16 39.80
CA LYS A 60 -43.19 -6.65 38.52
C LYS A 60 -42.09 -5.97 37.71
N ALA A 61 -41.26 -5.15 38.35
CA ALA A 61 -40.10 -4.53 37.71
C ALA A 61 -39.09 -5.58 37.21
N SER A 62 -38.85 -6.65 37.99
CA SER A 62 -38.01 -7.77 37.56
C SER A 62 -38.59 -8.51 36.34
N LYS A 63 -39.91 -8.72 36.29
CA LYS A 63 -40.57 -9.35 35.14
C LYS A 63 -40.56 -8.46 33.90
N GLU A 64 -40.72 -7.15 34.05
CA GLU A 64 -40.60 -6.18 32.95
C GLU A 64 -39.16 -6.08 32.43
N ALA A 65 -38.16 -6.13 33.32
CA ALA A 65 -36.76 -6.21 32.93
C ALA A 65 -36.45 -7.50 32.16
N GLN A 66 -36.99 -8.64 32.60
CA GLN A 66 -36.86 -9.91 31.90
C GLN A 66 -37.55 -9.89 30.52
N ALA A 67 -38.75 -9.30 30.41
CA ALA A 67 -39.46 -9.15 29.15
C ALA A 67 -38.67 -8.28 28.15
N ARG A 68 -38.11 -7.16 28.61
CA ARG A 68 -37.26 -6.30 27.77
C ARG A 68 -35.95 -6.98 27.35
N ALA A 69 -35.36 -7.81 28.20
CA ALA A 69 -34.20 -8.60 27.84
C ALA A 69 -34.51 -9.64 26.74
N ILE A 70 -35.71 -10.22 26.78
CA ILE A 70 -36.18 -11.15 25.74
C ILE A 70 -36.48 -10.40 24.43
N GLU A 71 -37.13 -9.23 24.47
CA GLU A 71 -37.34 -8.39 23.27
C GLU A 71 -36.01 -7.95 22.64
N ALA A 72 -35.03 -7.53 23.45
CA ALA A 72 -33.71 -7.17 22.96
C ALA A 72 -32.99 -8.37 22.29
N ARG A 73 -33.12 -9.57 22.86
CA ARG A 73 -32.60 -10.80 22.26
C ARG A 73 -33.29 -11.13 20.93
N GLN A 74 -34.62 -11.03 20.86
CA GLN A 74 -35.38 -11.29 19.62
C GLN A 74 -35.10 -10.25 18.53
N ALA A 75 -34.91 -8.97 18.90
CA ALA A 75 -34.48 -7.94 17.97
C ALA A 75 -33.07 -8.21 17.44
N GLY A 76 -32.16 -8.68 18.31
CA GLY A 76 -30.82 -9.12 17.93
C GLY A 76 -30.82 -10.33 16.99
N GLU A 77 -31.63 -11.35 17.27
CA GLU A 77 -31.82 -12.52 16.40
C GLU A 77 -32.36 -12.11 15.03
N LYS A 78 -33.40 -11.26 14.97
CA LYS A 78 -33.94 -10.75 13.68
C LYS A 78 -32.94 -9.92 12.89
N ALA A 79 -32.12 -9.10 13.57
CA ALA A 79 -31.05 -8.33 12.93
C ALA A 79 -29.96 -9.24 12.36
N ALA A 80 -29.57 -10.29 13.09
CA ALA A 80 -28.62 -11.28 12.61
C ALA A 80 -29.17 -12.10 11.43
N GLU A 81 -30.45 -12.45 11.48
CA GLU A 81 -31.13 -13.19 10.41
C GLU A 81 -31.27 -12.34 9.13
N THR A 82 -31.61 -11.05 9.25
CA THR A 82 -31.63 -10.12 8.10
C THR A 82 -30.24 -9.86 7.53
N ALA A 83 -29.21 -9.72 8.37
CA ALA A 83 -27.82 -9.61 7.91
C ALA A 83 -27.36 -10.87 7.15
N THR A 84 -27.72 -12.06 7.65
CA THR A 84 -27.40 -13.34 6.99
C THR A 84 -28.12 -13.47 5.65
N ARG A 85 -29.39 -13.07 5.58
CA ARG A 85 -30.18 -13.10 4.35
C ARG A 85 -29.65 -12.12 3.30
N ALA A 86 -29.25 -10.92 3.71
CA ALA A 86 -28.61 -9.95 2.83
C ALA A 86 -27.25 -10.46 2.30
N ALA A 87 -26.46 -11.13 3.13
CA ALA A 87 -25.21 -11.77 2.71
C ALA A 87 -25.45 -12.91 1.71
N GLN A 88 -26.48 -13.73 1.92
CA GLN A 88 -26.87 -14.79 0.99
C GLN A 88 -27.38 -14.25 -0.34
N GLU A 89 -28.17 -13.17 -0.35
CA GLU A 89 -28.62 -12.51 -1.59
C GLU A 89 -27.46 -11.87 -2.36
N ALA A 90 -26.48 -11.28 -1.65
CA ALA A 90 -25.27 -10.74 -2.27
C ALA A 90 -24.43 -11.86 -2.92
N ALA A 91 -24.27 -12.99 -2.22
CA ALA A 91 -23.58 -14.16 -2.76
C ALA A 91 -24.30 -14.75 -3.99
N ALA A 92 -25.63 -14.84 -3.95
CA ALA A 92 -26.42 -15.33 -5.08
C ALA A 92 -26.34 -14.42 -6.31
N LYS A 93 -26.33 -13.09 -6.11
CA LYS A 93 -26.12 -12.12 -7.21
C LYS A 93 -24.72 -12.22 -7.80
N ALA A 94 -23.69 -12.40 -6.96
CA ALA A 94 -22.32 -12.61 -7.42
C ALA A 94 -22.19 -13.92 -8.24
N GLU A 95 -22.85 -15.00 -7.82
CA GLU A 95 -22.86 -16.27 -8.55
C GLU A 95 -23.58 -16.15 -9.91
N ALA A 96 -24.71 -15.45 -9.95
CA ALA A 96 -25.45 -15.19 -11.19
C ALA A 96 -24.61 -14.39 -12.20
N GLN A 97 -23.87 -13.39 -11.71
CA GLN A 97 -22.98 -12.57 -12.54
C GLN A 97 -21.77 -13.35 -13.05
N ALA A 98 -21.22 -14.25 -12.23
CA ALA A 98 -20.15 -15.17 -12.66
C ALA A 98 -20.63 -16.16 -13.74
N LYS A 99 -21.86 -16.69 -13.63
CA LYS A 99 -22.46 -17.56 -14.66
C LYS A 99 -22.70 -16.80 -15.97
N ALA A 100 -23.18 -15.55 -15.91
CA ALA A 100 -23.35 -14.73 -17.11
C ALA A 100 -22.01 -14.43 -17.82
N ALA A 101 -20.95 -14.15 -17.06
CA ALA A 101 -19.60 -13.96 -17.61
C ALA A 101 -19.05 -15.24 -18.27
N LYS A 102 -19.32 -16.41 -17.69
CA LYS A 102 -18.91 -17.69 -18.26
C LYS A 102 -19.61 -18.00 -19.58
N LEU A 103 -20.93 -17.78 -19.66
CA LEU A 103 -21.69 -17.97 -20.89
C LEU A 103 -21.23 -17.04 -22.01
N ALA A 104 -20.92 -15.77 -21.71
CA ALA A 104 -20.37 -14.83 -22.68
C ALA A 104 -18.99 -15.27 -23.21
N ALA A 105 -18.15 -15.86 -22.37
CA ALA A 105 -16.85 -16.42 -22.77
C ALA A 105 -17.02 -17.66 -23.67
N GLU A 106 -17.94 -18.56 -23.35
CA GLU A 106 -18.25 -19.74 -24.17
C GLU A 106 -18.81 -19.35 -25.56
N GLU A 107 -19.62 -18.30 -25.63
CA GLU A 107 -20.17 -17.78 -26.90
C GLU A 107 -19.09 -17.13 -27.78
N ALA A 108 -18.09 -16.47 -27.16
CA ALA A 108 -16.93 -15.93 -27.86
C ALA A 108 -16.02 -17.03 -28.44
N ILE A 109 -15.81 -18.12 -27.68
CA ILE A 109 -15.05 -19.28 -28.16
C ILE A 109 -15.74 -19.92 -29.36
N ARG A 110 -17.07 -20.07 -29.31
CA ARG A 110 -17.85 -20.68 -30.40
C ARG A 110 -17.78 -19.86 -31.70
N LYS A 111 -17.80 -18.53 -31.62
CA LYS A 111 -17.60 -17.64 -32.78
C LYS A 111 -16.18 -17.70 -33.34
N ALA A 112 -15.17 -17.88 -32.48
CA ALA A 112 -13.79 -18.05 -32.93
C ALA A 112 -13.60 -19.38 -33.69
N GLU A 113 -14.26 -20.47 -33.25
CA GLU A 113 -14.22 -21.76 -33.94
C GLU A 113 -14.97 -21.76 -35.30
N GLU A 114 -16.00 -20.94 -35.46
CA GLU A 114 -16.68 -20.75 -36.74
C GLU A 114 -15.81 -19.98 -37.73
N ALA A 115 -15.08 -18.95 -37.27
CA ALA A 115 -14.12 -18.21 -38.09
C ALA A 115 -12.91 -19.06 -38.53
N ASP A 116 -12.41 -19.98 -37.69
CA ASP A 116 -11.35 -20.92 -38.06
C ASP A 116 -11.82 -21.91 -39.14
N ARG A 117 -13.07 -22.37 -39.06
CA ARG A 117 -13.67 -23.26 -40.07
C ARG A 117 -13.86 -22.58 -41.42
N GLU A 118 -14.25 -21.31 -41.46
CA GLU A 118 -14.31 -20.54 -42.71
C GLU A 118 -12.93 -20.32 -43.34
N SER A 119 -11.91 -20.05 -42.52
CA SER A 119 -10.53 -19.87 -42.99
C SER A 119 -9.96 -21.14 -43.63
N ARG A 120 -10.25 -22.32 -43.07
CA ARG A 120 -9.82 -23.61 -43.65
C ARG A 120 -10.52 -23.93 -44.97
N ARG A 121 -11.81 -23.59 -45.11
CA ARG A 121 -12.55 -23.76 -46.37
C ARG A 121 -12.04 -22.84 -47.48
N ALA A 122 -11.64 -21.61 -47.13
CA ALA A 122 -11.01 -20.69 -48.09
C ALA A 122 -9.64 -21.20 -48.59
N LEU A 123 -8.84 -21.81 -47.70
CA LEU A 123 -7.54 -22.42 -48.06
C LEU A 123 -7.69 -23.65 -48.98
N GLU A 124 -8.69 -24.50 -48.77
CA GLU A 124 -8.96 -25.64 -49.66
C GLU A 124 -9.44 -25.21 -51.05
N ALA A 125 -10.25 -24.15 -51.15
CA ALA A 125 -10.66 -23.58 -52.44
C ALA A 125 -9.47 -23.00 -53.21
N PHE A 126 -8.53 -22.36 -52.49
CA PHE A 126 -7.31 -21.81 -53.08
C PHE A 126 -6.36 -22.89 -53.61
N LYS A 127 -6.20 -24.00 -52.89
CA LYS A 127 -5.41 -25.16 -53.34
C LYS A 127 -5.96 -25.78 -54.62
N LYS A 128 -7.28 -25.99 -54.71
CA LYS A 128 -7.92 -26.56 -55.91
C LYS A 128 -7.75 -25.66 -57.15
N ALA A 129 -7.81 -24.34 -56.98
CA ALA A 129 -7.59 -23.39 -58.07
C ALA A 129 -6.13 -23.36 -58.55
N ALA A 130 -5.16 -23.55 -57.65
CA ALA A 130 -3.74 -23.63 -57.99
C ALA A 130 -3.40 -24.91 -58.76
N ASP A 131 -3.98 -26.06 -58.39
CA ASP A 131 -3.76 -27.34 -59.07
C ASP A 131 -4.39 -27.38 -60.49
N GLU A 132 -5.52 -26.69 -60.71
CA GLU A 132 -6.11 -26.54 -62.05
C GLU A 132 -5.29 -25.61 -62.96
N ALA A 133 -4.64 -24.59 -62.41
CA ALA A 133 -3.75 -23.70 -63.17
C ALA A 133 -2.47 -24.44 -63.61
N ALA A 134 -1.91 -25.30 -62.75
CA ALA A 134 -0.74 -26.11 -63.08
C ALA A 134 -1.01 -27.12 -64.21
N ARG A 135 -2.17 -27.80 -64.19
CA ARG A 135 -2.55 -28.76 -65.25
C ARG A 135 -2.76 -28.11 -66.62
N ARG A 136 -3.30 -26.88 -66.68
CA ARG A 136 -3.47 -26.14 -67.95
C ARG A 136 -2.13 -25.67 -68.55
N ALA A 137 -1.10 -25.47 -67.74
CA ALA A 137 0.24 -25.12 -68.20
C ALA A 137 0.98 -26.32 -68.84
N GLU A 138 0.79 -27.53 -68.31
CA GLU A 138 1.38 -28.75 -68.86
C GLU A 138 0.76 -29.16 -70.21
N GLU A 139 -0.55 -28.95 -70.40
CA GLU A 139 -1.23 -29.22 -71.69
C GLU A 139 -0.82 -28.24 -72.81
N ALA A 140 -0.47 -26.99 -72.47
CA ALA A 140 0.03 -26.02 -73.42
C ALA A 140 1.46 -26.36 -73.91
N SER A 141 2.30 -26.91 -73.02
CA SER A 141 3.68 -27.30 -73.33
C SER A 141 3.75 -28.51 -74.30
N ARG A 142 2.85 -29.49 -74.15
CA ARG A 142 2.81 -30.67 -75.03
C ARG A 142 2.38 -30.35 -76.47
N LYS A 143 1.53 -29.33 -76.69
CA LYS A 143 1.11 -28.89 -78.03
C LYS A 143 2.19 -28.12 -78.80
N ALA A 144 3.13 -27.49 -78.09
CA ALA A 144 4.25 -26.76 -78.69
C ALA A 144 5.37 -27.71 -79.20
N ILE A 145 5.53 -28.87 -78.56
CA ILE A 145 6.57 -29.86 -78.92
C ILE A 145 6.24 -30.58 -80.24
N LEU A 146 4.96 -30.88 -80.48
CA LEU A 146 4.51 -31.58 -81.69
C LEU A 146 4.61 -30.71 -82.97
N GLY A 147 4.51 -29.39 -82.85
CA GLY A 147 4.69 -28.46 -83.99
C GLY A 147 6.15 -28.25 -84.40
N ALA A 148 7.10 -28.50 -83.50
CA ALA A 148 8.53 -28.39 -83.78
C ALA A 148 9.08 -29.59 -84.57
N GLU A 149 8.45 -30.76 -84.43
CA GLU A 149 8.90 -32.02 -85.06
C GLU A 149 8.58 -32.07 -86.58
N GLU A 150 7.51 -31.42 -87.03
CA GLU A 150 7.15 -31.36 -88.46
C GLU A 150 8.03 -30.38 -89.26
N ALA A 151 8.49 -29.29 -88.64
CA ALA A 151 9.41 -28.32 -89.24
C ALA A 151 10.82 -28.91 -89.48
N VAL A 152 11.25 -29.86 -88.63
CA VAL A 152 12.56 -30.54 -88.73
C VAL A 152 12.60 -31.54 -89.89
N LYS A 153 11.44 -32.07 -90.31
CA LYS A 153 11.36 -33.08 -91.36
C LYS A 153 11.56 -32.49 -92.76
N ALA A 154 10.96 -31.33 -93.04
CA ALA A 154 11.10 -30.62 -94.32
C ALA A 154 12.51 -30.02 -94.51
N ALA A 155 13.20 -29.65 -93.42
CA ALA A 155 14.56 -29.12 -93.46
C ALA A 155 15.63 -30.20 -93.79
N ARG A 156 15.36 -31.48 -93.49
CA ARG A 156 16.30 -32.59 -93.69
C ARG A 156 16.53 -32.96 -95.15
N GLU A 157 15.50 -32.82 -96.00
CA GLU A 157 15.55 -33.27 -97.39
C GLU A 157 16.25 -32.27 -98.31
N ALA A 158 16.11 -30.96 -98.04
CA ALA A 158 16.88 -29.92 -98.71
C ALA A 158 18.36 -29.88 -98.26
N ALA A 159 18.64 -30.32 -97.03
CA ALA A 159 19.98 -30.31 -96.46
C ALA A 159 20.90 -31.43 -97.01
N GLU A 160 20.38 -32.57 -97.46
CA GLU A 160 21.20 -33.72 -97.92
C GLU A 160 21.95 -33.45 -99.25
N ALA A 161 21.35 -32.70 -100.17
CA ALA A 161 22.00 -32.37 -101.45
C ALA A 161 23.12 -31.33 -101.29
N ALA A 162 22.95 -30.36 -100.38
CA ALA A 162 24.00 -29.41 -99.99
C ALA A 162 25.05 -30.04 -99.06
N LYS A 163 24.66 -31.06 -98.27
CA LYS A 163 25.51 -31.77 -97.30
C LYS A 163 26.72 -32.40 -97.94
N LYS A 164 26.65 -32.95 -99.15
CA LYS A 164 27.77 -33.77 -99.67
C LYS A 164 28.97 -32.92 -100.10
N ALA A 165 28.72 -31.80 -100.78
CA ALA A 165 29.77 -30.88 -101.21
C ALA A 165 30.21 -29.94 -100.08
N ALA A 166 29.29 -29.59 -99.18
CA ALA A 166 29.62 -28.81 -98.01
C ALA A 166 30.25 -29.68 -96.90
N ALA A 167 29.97 -30.99 -96.78
CA ALA A 167 30.47 -31.84 -95.68
C ALA A 167 31.99 -31.91 -95.59
N GLU A 168 32.73 -31.80 -96.69
CA GLU A 168 34.19 -31.89 -96.65
C GLU A 168 34.83 -30.57 -96.20
N ALA A 169 34.29 -29.43 -96.66
CA ALA A 169 34.70 -28.10 -96.20
C ALA A 169 34.15 -27.76 -94.80
N ILE A 170 32.91 -28.15 -94.52
CA ILE A 170 32.23 -28.07 -93.23
C ILE A 170 32.84 -29.07 -92.25
N ALA A 171 33.43 -30.20 -92.62
CA ALA A 171 34.10 -31.08 -91.65
C ALA A 171 35.36 -30.42 -91.07
N MET A 172 36.13 -29.70 -91.89
CA MET A 172 37.29 -28.94 -91.42
C MET A 172 36.87 -27.66 -90.69
N ALA A 173 35.90 -26.91 -91.25
CA ALA A 173 35.36 -25.72 -90.60
C ALA A 173 34.53 -26.05 -89.34
N ARG A 174 33.86 -27.20 -89.25
CA ARG A 174 33.21 -27.71 -88.02
C ARG A 174 34.23 -28.19 -87.04
N LYS A 175 35.34 -28.84 -87.41
CA LYS A 175 36.35 -29.18 -86.41
C LYS A 175 36.97 -27.92 -85.80
N ALA A 176 37.19 -26.89 -86.60
CA ALA A 176 37.68 -25.59 -86.13
C ALA A 176 36.62 -24.78 -85.37
N ALA A 177 35.37 -24.75 -85.85
CA ALA A 177 34.26 -24.10 -85.18
C ALA A 177 33.83 -24.85 -83.93
N GLU A 178 33.76 -26.18 -83.91
CA GLU A 178 33.48 -27.00 -82.72
C GLU A 178 34.60 -26.84 -81.70
N SER A 179 35.88 -26.79 -82.09
CA SER A 179 36.95 -26.50 -81.13
C SER A 179 36.91 -25.05 -80.61
N ALA A 180 36.55 -24.07 -81.44
CA ALA A 180 36.31 -22.69 -81.01
C ALA A 180 35.03 -22.54 -80.17
N THR A 181 33.98 -23.30 -80.47
CA THR A 181 32.70 -23.29 -79.75
C THR A 181 32.85 -24.04 -78.44
N LEU A 182 33.60 -25.14 -78.39
CA LEU A 182 33.96 -25.83 -77.15
C LEU A 182 34.87 -24.95 -76.29
N ALA A 183 35.82 -24.23 -76.88
CA ALA A 183 36.64 -23.27 -76.13
C ALA A 183 35.82 -22.08 -75.63
N ALA A 184 34.89 -21.56 -76.43
CA ALA A 184 33.98 -20.47 -76.05
C ALA A 184 32.92 -20.93 -75.04
N GLU A 185 32.41 -22.15 -75.14
CA GLU A 185 31.49 -22.77 -74.17
C GLU A 185 32.22 -23.14 -72.88
N GLU A 186 33.48 -23.59 -72.93
CA GLU A 186 34.30 -23.78 -71.74
C GLU A 186 34.65 -22.45 -71.08
N ALA A 187 34.96 -21.42 -71.86
CA ALA A 187 35.20 -20.07 -71.36
C ALA A 187 33.92 -19.46 -70.77
N ALA A 188 32.78 -19.61 -71.44
CA ALA A 188 31.47 -19.19 -70.96
C ALA A 188 31.07 -19.97 -69.71
N ARG A 189 31.23 -21.29 -69.67
CA ARG A 189 30.99 -22.12 -68.46
C ARG A 189 31.93 -21.76 -67.33
N LYS A 190 33.20 -21.43 -67.60
CA LYS A 190 34.13 -20.94 -66.57
C LYS A 190 33.74 -19.57 -66.07
N ALA A 191 33.32 -18.65 -66.95
CA ALA A 191 32.82 -17.33 -66.59
C ALA A 191 31.50 -17.41 -65.82
N GLU A 192 30.60 -18.30 -66.20
CA GLU A 192 29.31 -18.56 -65.54
C GLU A 192 29.53 -19.23 -64.17
N LYS A 193 30.44 -20.20 -64.06
CA LYS A 193 30.86 -20.76 -62.76
C LYS A 193 31.54 -19.72 -61.88
N ALA A 194 32.36 -18.83 -62.44
CA ALA A 194 33.01 -17.75 -61.71
C ALA A 194 31.98 -16.70 -61.24
N ALA A 195 31.02 -16.34 -62.09
CA ALA A 195 29.93 -15.44 -61.77
C ALA A 195 29.00 -16.04 -60.71
N LEU A 196 28.64 -17.32 -60.81
CA LEU A 196 27.87 -18.05 -59.79
C LEU A 196 28.62 -18.10 -58.46
N LYS A 197 29.94 -18.39 -58.46
CA LYS A 197 30.75 -18.32 -57.24
C LYS A 197 30.83 -16.92 -56.65
N ALA A 198 30.96 -15.89 -57.49
CA ALA A 198 30.96 -14.50 -57.05
C ALA A 198 29.60 -14.09 -56.48
N GLU A 199 28.50 -14.53 -57.08
CA GLU A 199 27.14 -14.33 -56.59
C GLU A 199 26.90 -15.07 -55.28
N GLU A 200 27.36 -16.31 -55.15
CA GLU A 200 27.27 -17.11 -53.93
C GLU A 200 28.09 -16.48 -52.79
N THR A 201 29.28 -15.94 -53.11
CA THR A 201 30.12 -15.19 -52.16
C THR A 201 29.46 -13.87 -51.75
N ALA A 202 28.85 -13.14 -52.69
CA ALA A 202 28.14 -11.89 -52.42
C ALA A 202 26.86 -12.14 -51.61
N ARG A 203 26.12 -13.22 -51.87
CA ARG A 203 24.98 -13.66 -51.07
C ARG A 203 25.42 -14.08 -49.67
N GLY A 204 26.51 -14.82 -49.53
CA GLY A 204 27.09 -15.18 -48.24
C GLY A 204 27.52 -13.96 -47.43
N ALA A 205 28.18 -12.98 -48.06
CA ALA A 205 28.57 -11.72 -47.43
C ALA A 205 27.35 -10.87 -47.02
N LYS A 206 26.32 -10.80 -47.87
CA LYS A 206 25.06 -10.12 -47.56
C LYS A 206 24.34 -10.78 -46.38
N TYR A 207 24.25 -12.12 -46.37
CA TYR A 207 23.62 -12.87 -45.28
C TYR A 207 24.38 -12.68 -43.96
N ALA A 208 25.72 -12.69 -43.99
CA ALA A 208 26.54 -12.41 -42.83
C ALA A 208 26.39 -10.96 -42.32
N ALA A 209 26.27 -9.97 -43.24
CA ALA A 209 26.03 -8.58 -42.87
C ALA A 209 24.62 -8.36 -42.29
N GLU A 210 23.59 -9.00 -42.87
CA GLU A 210 22.23 -8.98 -42.34
C GLU A 210 22.14 -9.68 -40.97
N GLU A 211 22.82 -10.81 -40.78
CA GLU A 211 22.86 -11.51 -39.48
C GLU A 211 23.61 -10.68 -38.42
N ALA A 212 24.70 -10.00 -38.80
CA ALA A 212 25.43 -9.10 -37.92
C ALA A 212 24.59 -7.86 -37.54
N ALA A 213 23.88 -7.26 -38.50
CA ALA A 213 22.98 -6.14 -38.23
C ALA A 213 21.83 -6.55 -37.32
N ARG A 214 21.24 -7.72 -37.55
CA ARG A 214 20.16 -8.27 -36.71
C ARG A 214 20.63 -8.56 -35.28
N LYS A 215 21.83 -9.12 -35.12
CA LYS A 215 22.45 -9.30 -33.79
C LYS A 215 22.73 -7.95 -33.10
N ALA A 216 23.15 -6.93 -33.85
CA ALA A 216 23.37 -5.60 -33.29
C ALA A 216 22.05 -4.96 -32.82
N GLU A 217 20.98 -5.09 -33.59
CA GLU A 217 19.63 -4.64 -33.21
C GLU A 217 19.09 -5.40 -31.98
N GLU A 218 19.30 -6.72 -31.91
CA GLU A 218 18.93 -7.53 -30.74
C GLU A 218 19.69 -7.10 -29.48
N VAL A 219 20.99 -6.83 -29.60
CA VAL A 219 21.81 -6.33 -28.49
C VAL A 219 21.40 -4.93 -28.07
N GLU A 220 21.11 -4.03 -29.02
CA GLU A 220 20.62 -2.68 -28.70
C GLU A 220 19.25 -2.73 -28.01
N LEU A 221 18.33 -3.57 -28.50
CA LEU A 221 17.03 -3.76 -27.88
C LEU A 221 17.17 -4.32 -26.46
N ALA A 222 17.99 -5.35 -26.27
CA ALA A 222 18.27 -5.91 -24.94
C ALA A 222 18.91 -4.87 -24.00
N ALA A 223 19.81 -4.03 -24.50
CA ALA A 223 20.41 -2.96 -23.72
C ALA A 223 19.39 -1.88 -23.33
N ARG A 224 18.47 -1.51 -24.25
CA ARG A 224 17.37 -0.58 -23.96
C ARG A 224 16.38 -1.16 -22.95
N GLU A 225 16.01 -2.42 -23.07
CA GLU A 225 15.15 -3.12 -22.12
C GLU A 225 15.81 -3.22 -20.74
N ALA A 226 17.09 -3.56 -20.67
CA ALA A 226 17.86 -3.59 -19.43
C ALA A 226 17.94 -2.19 -18.78
N ALA A 227 18.19 -1.14 -19.57
CA ALA A 227 18.20 0.23 -19.08
C ALA A 227 16.82 0.69 -18.59
N ALA A 228 15.75 0.35 -19.30
CA ALA A 228 14.38 0.64 -18.88
C ALA A 228 13.98 -0.11 -17.60
N ALA A 229 14.37 -1.38 -17.48
CA ALA A 229 14.18 -2.18 -16.27
C ALA A 229 14.94 -1.60 -15.07
N ALA A 230 16.19 -1.19 -15.27
CA ALA A 230 16.99 -0.53 -14.24
C ALA A 230 16.39 0.81 -13.81
N ALA A 231 15.93 1.64 -14.76
CA ALA A 231 15.26 2.90 -14.47
C ALA A 231 13.94 2.68 -13.71
N LYS A 232 13.16 1.66 -14.08
CA LYS A 232 11.94 1.28 -13.36
C LYS A 232 12.23 0.84 -11.93
N ALA A 233 13.24 -0.02 -11.73
CA ALA A 233 13.65 -0.48 -10.41
C ALA A 233 14.16 0.67 -9.52
N ALA A 234 14.91 1.62 -10.09
CA ALA A 234 15.32 2.84 -9.40
C ALA A 234 14.10 3.70 -9.02
N GLY A 235 13.14 3.87 -9.94
CA GLY A 235 11.89 4.57 -9.69
C GLY A 235 11.05 3.96 -8.57
N GLU A 236 10.89 2.64 -8.54
CA GLU A 236 10.16 1.92 -7.49
C GLU A 236 10.88 1.99 -6.12
N THR A 237 12.21 2.02 -6.12
CA THR A 237 13.00 2.18 -4.89
C THR A 237 12.86 3.60 -4.35
N ALA A 238 12.94 4.61 -5.23
CA ALA A 238 12.73 6.01 -4.86
C ALA A 238 11.31 6.27 -4.34
N ALA A 239 10.29 5.70 -4.99
CA ALA A 239 8.90 5.82 -4.53
C ALA A 239 8.68 5.18 -3.14
N ARG A 240 9.34 4.04 -2.87
CA ARG A 240 9.31 3.41 -1.53
C ARG A 240 10.00 4.29 -0.48
N ALA A 241 11.15 4.88 -0.82
CA ALA A 241 11.87 5.79 0.07
C ALA A 241 11.09 7.09 0.35
N GLU A 242 10.47 7.70 -0.67
CA GLU A 242 9.56 8.85 -0.52
C GLU A 242 8.40 8.52 0.42
N GLY A 243 7.78 7.35 0.25
CA GLY A 243 6.70 6.87 1.11
C GLY A 243 7.15 6.64 2.56
N ALA A 244 8.32 6.04 2.77
CA ALA A 244 8.89 5.81 4.09
C ALA A 244 9.24 7.13 4.81
N ALA A 245 9.88 8.07 4.11
CA ALA A 245 10.20 9.40 4.64
C ALA A 245 8.94 10.18 5.03
N SER A 246 7.92 10.17 4.17
CA SER A 246 6.62 10.83 4.42
C SER A 246 5.88 10.22 5.62
N ALA A 247 5.86 8.89 5.72
CA ALA A 247 5.26 8.18 6.84
C ALA A 247 6.01 8.46 8.16
N ALA A 248 7.35 8.46 8.13
CA ALA A 248 8.17 8.75 9.29
C ALA A 248 7.99 10.20 9.77
N LYS A 249 7.95 11.18 8.85
CA LYS A 249 7.59 12.58 9.14
C LYS A 249 6.25 12.68 9.87
N ALA A 250 5.21 12.07 9.33
CA ALA A 250 3.88 12.08 9.95
C ALA A 250 3.88 11.44 11.35
N ALA A 251 4.59 10.31 11.50
CA ALA A 251 4.72 9.62 12.78
C ALA A 251 5.43 10.46 13.85
N VAL A 252 6.46 11.23 13.47
CA VAL A 252 7.16 12.17 14.36
C VAL A 252 6.25 13.32 14.76
N LEU A 253 5.54 13.94 13.81
CA LEU A 253 4.64 15.06 14.11
C LEU A 253 3.51 14.67 15.08
N ALA A 254 2.91 13.48 14.89
CA ALA A 254 1.91 12.95 15.82
C ALA A 254 2.49 12.69 17.22
N ALA A 255 3.73 12.19 17.30
CA ALA A 255 4.39 11.96 18.59
C ALA A 255 4.76 13.28 19.28
N ILE A 256 5.20 14.29 18.53
CA ILE A 256 5.47 15.66 19.01
C ILE A 256 4.23 16.25 19.66
N GLU A 257 3.06 16.11 19.04
CA GLU A 257 1.80 16.62 19.60
C GLU A 257 1.48 15.95 20.94
N LYS A 258 1.58 14.62 21.00
CA LYS A 258 1.36 13.85 22.24
C LYS A 258 2.36 14.24 23.34
N ALA A 259 3.65 14.38 23.01
CA ALA A 259 4.67 14.77 23.96
C ALA A 259 4.46 16.20 24.47
N ASN A 260 4.08 17.15 23.61
CA ASN A 260 3.75 18.52 24.04
C ASN A 260 2.56 18.55 25.00
N LYS A 261 1.51 17.77 24.73
CA LYS A 261 0.36 17.65 25.63
C LYS A 261 0.79 17.09 26.99
N SER A 262 1.52 15.98 27.00
CA SER A 262 1.99 15.35 28.24
C SER A 262 2.93 16.28 29.02
N ALA A 263 3.86 16.95 28.33
CA ALA A 263 4.77 17.90 28.95
C ALA A 263 4.04 19.12 29.55
N LYS A 264 2.92 19.56 28.95
CA LYS A 264 2.05 20.60 29.54
C LYS A 264 1.37 20.08 30.82
N GLU A 265 0.82 18.87 30.80
CA GLU A 265 0.21 18.25 31.99
C GLU A 265 1.23 18.07 33.13
N ALA A 266 2.47 17.67 32.82
CA ALA A 266 3.55 17.60 33.80
C ALA A 266 3.90 18.98 34.38
N ASP A 267 4.03 20.01 33.55
CA ASP A 267 4.29 21.39 33.99
C ASP A 267 3.17 21.96 34.87
N ASP A 268 1.91 21.70 34.51
CA ASP A 268 0.76 22.14 35.31
C ASP A 268 0.69 21.37 36.65
N SER A 269 0.99 20.06 36.66
CA SER A 269 1.10 19.29 37.90
C SER A 269 2.22 19.78 38.81
N ALA A 270 3.35 20.22 38.25
CA ALA A 270 4.46 20.79 39.00
C ALA A 270 4.04 22.10 39.71
N LYS A 271 3.17 22.92 39.08
CA LYS A 271 2.60 24.12 39.71
C LYS A 271 1.62 23.76 40.83
N GLU A 272 0.76 22.75 40.62
CA GLU A 272 -0.14 22.23 41.67
C GLU A 272 0.66 21.73 42.89
N VAL A 273 1.76 21.01 42.67
CA VAL A 273 2.66 20.57 43.74
C VAL A 273 3.25 21.74 44.51
N LYS A 274 3.75 22.78 43.81
CA LYS A 274 4.27 24.00 44.47
C LYS A 274 3.21 24.66 45.34
N ALA A 275 1.96 24.75 44.86
CA ALA A 275 0.85 25.32 45.62
C ALA A 275 0.51 24.47 46.86
N ALA A 276 0.40 23.13 46.70
CA ALA A 276 0.12 22.22 47.81
C ALA A 276 1.22 22.23 48.89
N ARG A 277 2.49 22.36 48.49
CA ARG A 277 3.60 22.52 49.42
C ARG A 277 3.56 23.85 50.17
N ALA A 278 3.23 24.94 49.49
CA ALA A 278 3.08 26.24 50.13
C ALA A 278 1.95 26.24 51.17
N GLU A 279 0.83 25.59 50.86
CA GLU A 279 -0.31 25.40 51.77
C GLU A 279 0.08 24.53 52.99
N LEU A 280 0.79 23.42 52.77
CA LEU A 280 1.33 22.58 53.84
C LEU A 280 2.30 23.36 54.76
N ALA A 281 3.17 24.18 54.19
CA ALA A 281 4.11 25.00 54.95
C ALA A 281 3.40 26.06 55.80
N ALA A 282 2.30 26.64 55.30
CA ALA A 282 1.50 27.62 56.04
C ALA A 282 0.65 26.98 57.15
N HIS A 283 0.09 25.79 56.90
CA HIS A 283 -0.83 25.12 57.82
C HIS A 283 -0.48 23.63 57.91
N ILE A 284 0.32 23.26 58.90
CA ILE A 284 0.66 21.85 59.13
C ILE A 284 -0.54 21.13 59.75
N THR A 285 -1.26 20.37 58.92
CA THR A 285 -2.40 19.55 59.31
C THR A 285 -2.36 18.22 58.55
N ALA A 286 -3.12 17.22 59.01
CA ALA A 286 -3.18 15.93 58.32
C ALA A 286 -3.74 16.09 56.88
N GLN A 287 -4.74 16.97 56.68
CA GLN A 287 -5.34 17.20 55.37
C GLN A 287 -4.38 17.87 54.39
N THR A 288 -3.66 18.91 54.82
CA THR A 288 -2.67 19.59 53.97
C THR A 288 -1.48 18.69 53.64
N ALA A 289 -1.09 17.79 54.56
CA ALA A 289 -0.05 16.79 54.30
C ALA A 289 -0.52 15.76 53.26
N ILE A 290 -1.73 15.22 53.40
CA ILE A 290 -2.32 14.29 52.42
C ILE A 290 -2.41 14.95 51.03
N LYS A 291 -2.90 16.20 50.96
CA LYS A 291 -3.00 16.96 49.70
C LYS A 291 -1.63 17.13 49.01
N ALA A 292 -0.57 17.40 49.77
CA ALA A 292 0.79 17.50 49.24
C ALA A 292 1.34 16.14 48.74
N ASP A 293 1.07 15.04 49.45
CA ASP A 293 1.44 13.68 49.02
C ASP A 293 0.70 13.27 47.74
N GLU A 294 -0.62 13.49 47.68
CA GLU A 294 -1.44 13.18 46.51
C GLU A 294 -1.00 13.98 45.28
N ALA A 295 -0.76 15.29 45.44
CA ALA A 295 -0.22 16.14 44.38
C ALA A 295 1.16 15.65 43.93
N GLY A 296 2.04 15.30 44.86
CA GLY A 296 3.36 14.76 44.57
C GLY A 296 3.29 13.45 43.76
N ARG A 297 2.48 12.49 44.20
CA ARG A 297 2.26 11.22 43.49
C ARG A 297 1.65 11.41 42.11
N LYS A 298 0.68 12.31 41.96
CA LYS A 298 0.10 12.67 40.66
C LYS A 298 1.18 13.21 39.73
N SER A 299 2.02 14.12 40.22
CA SER A 299 3.11 14.71 39.45
C SER A 299 4.14 13.66 39.00
N LYS A 300 4.55 12.72 39.87
CA LYS A 300 5.44 11.60 39.47
C LYS A 300 4.85 10.71 38.37
N ARG A 301 3.54 10.41 38.44
CA ARG A 301 2.87 9.63 37.37
C ARG A 301 2.88 10.36 36.04
N LEU A 302 2.60 11.67 36.05
CA LEU A 302 2.62 12.49 34.85
C LEU A 302 4.05 12.66 34.29
N ALA A 303 5.04 12.84 35.16
CA ALA A 303 6.45 12.85 34.77
C ALA A 303 6.85 11.55 34.06
N SER A 304 6.51 10.38 34.62
CA SER A 304 6.76 9.08 33.97
C SER A 304 6.08 8.96 32.60
N ALA A 305 4.83 9.38 32.47
CA ALA A 305 4.13 9.40 31.18
C ALA A 305 4.79 10.35 30.17
N THR A 306 5.28 11.51 30.63
CA THR A 306 6.01 12.47 29.78
C THR A 306 7.37 11.93 29.35
N PHE A 307 8.11 11.22 30.21
CA PHE A 307 9.36 10.56 29.84
C PHE A 307 9.12 9.53 28.73
N GLN A 308 8.11 8.67 28.86
CA GLN A 308 7.76 7.70 27.82
C GLN A 308 7.35 8.38 26.50
N ALA A 309 6.61 9.49 26.57
CA ALA A 309 6.25 10.26 25.39
C ALA A 309 7.48 10.90 24.72
N ALA A 310 8.43 11.44 25.50
CA ALA A 310 9.67 12.00 24.99
C ALA A 310 10.56 10.94 24.32
N GLU A 311 10.69 9.75 24.92
CA GLU A 311 11.42 8.62 24.31
C GLU A 311 10.76 8.15 23.00
N ASP A 312 9.43 8.09 22.95
CA ASP A 312 8.73 7.73 21.71
C ASP A 312 9.02 8.75 20.59
N VAL A 313 9.05 10.05 20.92
CA VAL A 313 9.46 11.09 19.97
C VAL A 313 10.91 10.90 19.52
N ARG A 314 11.87 10.65 20.43
CA ARG A 314 13.28 10.44 20.04
C ARG A 314 13.43 9.24 19.11
N ARG A 315 12.79 8.11 19.43
CA ARG A 315 12.84 6.88 18.61
C ARG A 315 12.26 7.11 17.22
N ARG A 316 11.11 7.77 17.12
CA ARG A 316 10.52 8.09 15.81
C ARG A 316 11.34 9.12 15.04
N SER A 317 11.96 10.07 15.73
CA SER A 317 12.85 11.06 15.12
C SER A 317 14.07 10.38 14.51
N ALA A 318 14.66 9.40 15.20
CA ALA A 318 15.75 8.59 14.65
C ALA A 318 15.32 7.80 13.40
N LEU A 319 14.12 7.21 13.41
CA LEU A 319 13.58 6.53 12.22
C LEU A 319 13.32 7.50 11.06
N ALA A 320 12.85 8.72 11.34
CA ALA A 320 12.64 9.75 10.32
C ALA A 320 13.96 10.30 9.76
N ASP A 321 15.02 10.36 10.57
CA ASP A 321 16.35 10.75 10.12
C ASP A 321 16.92 9.69 9.16
N ILE A 322 16.84 8.41 9.52
CA ILE A 322 17.26 7.27 8.68
C ILE A 322 16.44 7.23 7.37
N ALA A 323 15.11 7.31 7.47
CA ALA A 323 14.25 7.32 6.28
C ALA A 323 14.50 8.56 5.40
N GLY A 324 14.89 9.69 6.02
CA GLY A 324 15.30 10.90 5.32
C GLY A 324 16.58 10.68 4.51
N ASP A 325 17.59 10.04 5.10
CA ASP A 325 18.84 9.69 4.41
C ASP A 325 18.60 8.69 3.27
N GLU A 326 17.79 7.66 3.49
CA GLU A 326 17.43 6.69 2.44
C GLU A 326 16.71 7.35 1.26
N ALA A 327 15.82 8.32 1.53
CA ALA A 327 15.16 9.09 0.48
C ALA A 327 16.13 9.98 -0.29
N ILE A 328 17.03 10.70 0.40
CA ILE A 328 18.05 11.54 -0.26
C ILE A 328 19.01 10.67 -1.08
N GLU A 329 19.41 9.49 -0.60
CA GLU A 329 20.24 8.58 -1.39
C GLU A 329 19.50 8.03 -2.62
N ALA A 330 18.21 7.68 -2.46
CA ALA A 330 17.39 7.18 -3.55
C ALA A 330 17.11 8.25 -4.61
N SER A 331 17.02 9.54 -4.23
CA SER A 331 16.78 10.64 -5.18
C SER A 331 17.92 10.79 -6.19
N VAL A 332 19.17 10.53 -5.78
CA VAL A 332 20.35 10.59 -6.67
C VAL A 332 20.34 9.49 -7.75
N ARG A 333 19.57 8.41 -7.53
CA ARG A 333 19.46 7.28 -8.47
C ARG A 333 18.33 7.44 -9.49
N VAL A 334 17.51 8.48 -9.36
CA VAL A 334 16.41 8.82 -10.27
C VAL A 334 16.61 10.23 -10.83
N SER A 335 15.82 10.63 -11.82
CA SER A 335 15.97 11.94 -12.47
C SER A 335 14.66 12.71 -12.60
N GLY A 336 14.78 14.02 -12.84
CA GLY A 336 13.64 14.92 -13.02
C GLY A 336 12.77 15.09 -11.78
N LYS A 337 11.47 15.25 -11.98
CA LYS A 337 10.50 15.55 -10.90
C LYS A 337 10.41 14.47 -9.82
N VAL A 338 10.78 13.22 -10.13
CA VAL A 338 10.78 12.14 -9.14
C VAL A 338 11.93 12.36 -8.15
N ALA A 339 13.13 12.69 -8.64
CA ALA A 339 14.28 13.01 -7.79
C ALA A 339 13.97 14.17 -6.83
N GLU A 340 13.45 15.28 -7.36
CA GLU A 340 13.11 16.48 -6.57
C GLU A 340 12.09 16.17 -5.46
N ARG A 341 11.05 15.39 -5.78
CA ARG A 341 10.03 14.98 -4.79
C ARG A 341 10.60 14.10 -3.68
N VAL A 342 11.38 13.09 -4.06
CA VAL A 342 11.97 12.13 -3.11
C VAL A 342 12.98 12.86 -2.20
N GLU A 343 13.79 13.75 -2.78
CA GLU A 343 14.72 14.61 -2.03
C GLU A 343 13.96 15.54 -1.07
N THR A 344 12.89 16.19 -1.54
CA THR A 344 12.04 17.06 -0.70
C THR A 344 11.46 16.27 0.47
N ALA A 345 10.90 15.09 0.22
CA ALA A 345 10.36 14.23 1.28
C ALA A 345 11.45 13.84 2.29
N GLY A 346 12.66 13.53 1.81
CA GLY A 346 13.81 13.24 2.67
C GLY A 346 14.21 14.43 3.55
N LEU A 347 14.38 15.62 2.97
CA LEU A 347 14.71 16.85 3.71
C LEU A 347 13.64 17.21 4.75
N GLU A 348 12.37 17.08 4.39
CA GLU A 348 11.26 17.33 5.32
C GLU A 348 11.21 16.31 6.47
N ALA A 349 11.56 15.04 6.22
CA ALA A 349 11.67 14.02 7.27
C ALA A 349 12.82 14.34 8.24
N LYS A 350 13.99 14.75 7.73
CA LYS A 350 15.12 15.21 8.57
C LYS A 350 14.77 16.46 9.38
N ALA A 351 14.08 17.44 8.77
CA ALA A 351 13.61 18.62 9.48
C ALA A 351 12.62 18.27 10.61
N ALA A 352 11.71 17.31 10.36
CA ALA A 352 10.81 16.81 11.39
C ALA A 352 11.56 16.07 12.50
N ALA A 353 12.58 15.27 12.18
CA ALA A 353 13.43 14.58 13.14
C ALA A 353 14.14 15.58 14.08
N THR A 354 14.81 16.61 13.53
CA THR A 354 15.46 17.67 14.32
C THR A 354 14.47 18.34 15.28
N LYS A 355 13.29 18.73 14.79
CA LYS A 355 12.24 19.32 15.62
C LYS A 355 11.74 18.33 16.69
N GLY A 356 11.68 17.04 16.37
CA GLY A 356 11.32 15.99 17.30
C GLY A 356 12.31 15.86 18.45
N TYR A 357 13.62 15.86 18.18
CA TYR A 357 14.65 15.88 19.21
C TYR A 357 14.53 17.08 20.16
N ASP A 358 14.35 18.28 19.62
CA ASP A 358 14.15 19.50 20.42
C ASP A 358 12.92 19.41 21.34
N VAL A 359 11.81 18.86 20.84
CA VAL A 359 10.58 18.68 21.61
C VAL A 359 10.76 17.62 22.69
N ALA A 360 11.42 16.50 22.35
CA ALA A 360 11.70 15.44 23.31
C ALA A 360 12.58 15.96 24.47
N ASP A 361 13.61 16.75 24.18
CA ASP A 361 14.48 17.33 25.20
C ASP A 361 13.74 18.29 26.12
N LYS A 362 12.86 19.13 25.56
CA LYS A 362 12.00 20.03 26.35
C LYS A 362 11.01 19.24 27.21
N ALA A 363 10.41 18.19 26.67
CA ALA A 363 9.50 17.31 27.41
C ALA A 363 10.24 16.59 28.54
N PHE A 364 11.45 16.10 28.29
CA PHE A 364 12.30 15.45 29.29
C PHE A 364 12.63 16.39 30.46
N LYS A 365 13.06 17.62 30.19
CA LYS A 365 13.34 18.63 31.24
C LYS A 365 12.12 18.95 32.09
N LYS A 366 10.93 19.01 31.47
CA LYS A 366 9.67 19.24 32.20
C LYS A 366 9.27 18.04 33.05
N ALA A 367 9.47 16.82 32.54
CA ALA A 367 9.25 15.60 33.30
C ALA A 367 10.18 15.51 34.52
N GLU A 368 11.47 15.80 34.34
CA GLU A 368 12.47 15.81 35.41
C GLU A 368 12.12 16.83 36.51
N ALA A 369 11.73 18.05 36.11
CA ALA A 369 11.28 19.06 37.07
C ALA A 369 10.03 18.64 37.85
N ALA A 370 9.05 18.02 37.18
CA ALA A 370 7.85 17.49 37.82
C ALA A 370 8.15 16.32 38.77
N ASP A 371 9.06 15.41 38.38
CA ASP A 371 9.47 14.27 39.20
C ASP A 371 10.16 14.72 40.49
N LEU A 372 11.15 15.62 40.37
CA LEU A 372 11.87 16.20 41.51
C LEU A 372 10.91 16.91 42.48
N LEU A 373 10.03 17.76 41.95
CA LEU A 373 9.04 18.46 42.78
C LEU A 373 8.07 17.48 43.45
N GLY A 374 7.70 16.41 42.74
CA GLY A 374 6.89 15.32 43.28
C GLY A 374 7.55 14.66 44.49
N ASP A 375 8.84 14.34 44.41
CA ASP A 375 9.60 13.78 45.54
C ASP A 375 9.71 14.75 46.70
N GLU A 376 10.03 16.01 46.44
CA GLU A 376 10.09 17.03 47.49
C GLU A 376 8.74 17.22 48.21
N ALA A 377 7.61 17.07 47.50
CA ALA A 377 6.28 17.16 48.08
C ALA A 377 5.94 15.96 48.96
N ILE A 378 6.25 14.75 48.49
CA ILE A 378 6.06 13.51 49.24
C ILE A 378 6.93 13.53 50.51
N GLN A 379 8.19 13.95 50.40
CA GLN A 379 9.09 14.09 51.54
C GLN A 379 8.60 15.16 52.53
N ALA A 380 8.15 16.33 52.05
CA ALA A 380 7.59 17.37 52.91
C ALA A 380 6.32 16.90 53.64
N SER A 381 5.45 16.16 52.95
CA SER A 381 4.27 15.53 53.55
C SER A 381 4.65 14.53 54.65
N ALA A 382 5.60 13.62 54.38
CA ALA A 382 6.07 12.66 55.36
C ALA A 382 6.63 13.35 56.62
N GLN A 383 7.45 14.39 56.44
CA GLN A 383 7.98 15.19 57.56
C GLN A 383 6.88 15.89 58.36
N ALA A 384 5.85 16.43 57.68
CA ALA A 384 4.71 17.05 58.34
C ALA A 384 3.89 16.04 59.15
N LEU A 385 3.64 14.85 58.62
CA LEU A 385 2.95 13.77 59.34
C LEU A 385 3.75 13.32 60.57
N HIS A 386 5.07 13.18 60.46
CA HIS A 386 5.92 12.88 61.62
C HIS A 386 5.82 13.96 62.72
N LYS A 387 5.81 15.24 62.34
CA LYS A 387 5.61 16.34 63.31
C LYS A 387 4.24 16.25 63.99
N LEU A 388 3.17 15.95 63.25
CA LEU A 388 1.83 15.82 63.81
C LEU A 388 1.73 14.62 64.76
N VAL A 389 2.38 13.50 64.44
CA VAL A 389 2.47 12.34 65.35
C VAL A 389 3.21 12.71 66.62
N ALA A 390 4.36 13.40 66.52
CA ALA A 390 5.10 13.87 67.70
C ALA A 390 4.27 14.82 68.57
N MET A 391 3.54 15.77 67.96
CA MET A 391 2.63 16.66 68.69
C MET A 391 1.50 15.88 69.39
N ALA A 392 0.91 14.87 68.72
CA ALA A 392 -0.12 14.03 69.31
C ALA A 392 0.41 13.19 70.48
N GLU A 393 1.64 12.66 70.37
CA GLU A 393 2.31 11.95 71.45
C GLU A 393 2.59 12.87 72.66
N ASP A 394 3.04 14.10 72.43
CA ASP A 394 3.27 15.07 73.49
C ASP A 394 1.96 15.51 74.16
N MET A 395 0.89 15.71 73.38
CA MET A 395 -0.45 15.95 73.92
C MET A 395 -0.97 14.75 74.72
N ALA A 396 -0.71 13.53 74.28
CA ALA A 396 -1.09 12.31 75.01
C ALA A 396 -0.32 12.19 76.34
N LYS A 397 0.99 12.47 76.35
CA LYS A 397 1.79 12.52 77.59
C LYS A 397 1.30 13.61 78.54
N ALA A 398 0.95 14.79 78.03
CA ALA A 398 0.38 15.88 78.83
C ALA A 398 -0.98 15.50 79.41
N ALA A 399 -1.85 14.87 78.62
CA ALA A 399 -3.13 14.35 79.08
C ALA A 399 -2.97 13.25 80.13
N GLU A 400 -2.00 12.34 79.97
CA GLU A 400 -1.66 11.31 80.95
C GLU A 400 -1.16 11.95 82.26
N ALA A 401 -0.28 12.95 82.19
CA ALA A 401 0.20 13.69 83.35
C ALA A 401 -0.94 14.42 84.07
N ALA A 402 -1.84 15.08 83.33
CA ALA A 402 -3.03 15.73 83.88
C ALA A 402 -4.00 14.71 84.53
N ALA A 403 -4.19 13.54 83.91
CA ALA A 403 -4.99 12.47 84.48
C ALA A 403 -4.37 11.93 85.78
N LYS A 404 -3.05 11.72 85.83
CA LYS A 404 -2.33 11.34 87.06
C LYS A 404 -2.47 12.39 88.16
N ALA A 405 -2.33 13.67 87.83
CA ALA A 405 -2.52 14.77 88.78
C ALA A 405 -3.96 14.81 89.33
N SER A 406 -4.96 14.60 88.46
CA SER A 406 -6.38 14.51 88.86
C SER A 406 -6.67 13.32 89.78
N ILE A 407 -6.10 12.14 89.47
CA ILE A 407 -6.19 10.96 90.33
C ILE A 407 -5.56 11.23 91.71
N GLN A 408 -4.39 11.88 91.74
CA GLN A 408 -3.72 12.23 93.00
C GLN A 408 -4.52 13.24 93.82
N ALA A 409 -5.07 14.28 93.18
CA ALA A 409 -5.95 15.26 93.83
C ALA A 409 -7.23 14.61 94.39
N SER A 410 -7.85 13.69 93.63
CA SER A 410 -8.99 12.91 94.10
C SER A 410 -8.64 12.05 95.31
N LYS A 411 -7.47 11.39 95.30
CA LYS A 411 -7.00 10.60 96.44
C LYS A 411 -6.82 11.47 97.69
N THR A 412 -6.15 12.63 97.58
CA THR A 412 -5.99 13.56 98.71
C THR A 412 -7.31 14.12 99.21
N ALA A 413 -8.27 14.40 98.32
CA ALA A 413 -9.62 14.82 98.72
C ALA A 413 -10.38 13.70 99.43
N THR A 414 -10.18 12.45 99.03
CA THR A 414 -10.79 11.28 99.68
C THR A 414 -10.20 11.03 101.06
N GLU A 415 -8.88 11.17 101.22
CA GLU A 415 -8.18 11.08 102.52
C GLU A 415 -8.61 12.22 103.46
N ALA A 416 -8.73 13.45 102.95
CA ALA A 416 -9.26 14.58 103.71
C ALA A 416 -10.73 14.36 104.13
N ALA A 417 -11.56 13.82 103.23
CA ALA A 417 -12.95 13.48 103.53
C ALA A 417 -13.06 12.34 104.56
N GLN A 418 -12.18 11.33 104.52
CA GLN A 418 -12.11 10.27 105.53
C GLN A 418 -11.70 10.82 106.90
N THR A 419 -10.74 11.75 106.92
CA THR A 419 -10.30 12.43 108.15
C THR A 419 -11.43 13.27 108.74
N ALA A 420 -12.09 14.09 107.91
CA ALA A 420 -13.25 14.87 108.33
C ALA A 420 -14.43 13.98 108.77
N ALA A 421 -14.63 12.82 108.14
CA ALA A 421 -15.65 11.85 108.55
C ALA A 421 -15.31 11.19 109.90
N SER A 422 -14.03 10.93 110.18
CA SER A 422 -13.53 10.44 111.48
C SER A 422 -13.69 11.49 112.59
N GLU A 423 -13.38 12.75 112.29
CA GLU A 423 -13.60 13.90 113.20
C GLU A 423 -15.10 14.15 113.44
N ALA A 424 -15.93 14.02 112.40
CA ALA A 424 -17.38 14.09 112.53
C ALA A 424 -17.94 12.89 113.30
N ALA A 425 -17.36 11.69 113.17
CA ALA A 425 -17.77 10.51 113.92
C ALA A 425 -17.43 10.65 115.42
N THR A 426 -16.27 11.21 115.75
CA THR A 426 -15.88 11.50 117.15
C THR A 426 -16.73 12.63 117.75
N GLY A 427 -17.03 13.69 116.98
CA GLY A 427 -18.00 14.72 117.37
C GLY A 427 -19.43 14.17 117.51
N ALA A 428 -19.82 13.18 116.69
CA ALA A 428 -21.09 12.49 116.81
C ALA A 428 -21.15 11.58 118.05
N GLU A 429 -20.04 10.95 118.46
CA GLU A 429 -19.97 10.19 119.72
C GLU A 429 -20.10 11.10 120.95
N GLU A 430 -19.51 12.30 120.91
CA GLU A 430 -19.71 13.33 121.95
C GLU A 430 -21.15 13.87 121.96
N ALA A 431 -21.75 14.09 120.78
CA ALA A 431 -23.15 14.47 120.65
C ALA A 431 -24.11 13.36 121.09
N ILE A 432 -23.79 12.08 120.88
CA ILE A 432 -24.57 10.92 121.36
C ILE A 432 -24.49 10.81 122.88
N ARG A 433 -23.38 11.19 123.51
CA ARG A 433 -23.26 11.27 124.98
C ARG A 433 -24.15 12.39 125.54
N ALA A 434 -24.18 13.56 124.93
CA ALA A 434 -25.10 14.65 125.27
C ALA A 434 -26.58 14.29 124.99
N ALA A 435 -26.83 13.56 123.90
CA ALA A 435 -28.16 13.08 123.54
C ALA A 435 -28.67 11.97 124.46
N ARG A 436 -27.80 11.15 125.08
CA ARG A 436 -28.22 10.15 126.09
C ARG A 436 -28.72 10.81 127.37
N GLU A 437 -28.17 11.96 127.75
CA GLU A 437 -28.66 12.78 128.87
C GLU A 437 -30.01 13.46 128.52
N ALA A 438 -30.20 13.85 127.25
CA ALA A 438 -31.49 14.35 126.76
C ALA A 438 -32.55 13.24 126.50
N ALA A 439 -32.12 12.01 126.19
CA ALA A 439 -32.99 10.89 125.85
C ALA A 439 -33.69 10.27 127.08
N GLU A 440 -33.11 10.38 128.28
CA GLU A 440 -33.81 10.09 129.54
C GLU A 440 -35.02 11.03 129.75
N ALA A 441 -34.89 12.30 129.35
CA ALA A 441 -35.99 13.27 129.38
C ALA A 441 -37.02 13.05 128.25
N ALA A 442 -36.58 12.59 127.07
CA ALA A 442 -37.44 12.36 125.90
C ALA A 442 -38.15 10.99 125.87
N LYS A 443 -37.66 9.98 126.60
CA LYS A 443 -38.30 8.65 126.72
C LYS A 443 -39.72 8.72 127.31
N LYS A 444 -40.01 9.78 128.08
CA LYS A 444 -41.34 10.11 128.61
C LYS A 444 -42.28 10.78 127.59
N ALA A 445 -41.74 11.34 126.51
CA ALA A 445 -42.50 11.99 125.43
C ALA A 445 -42.62 11.11 124.16
N ALA A 446 -41.80 10.07 124.04
CA ALA A 446 -41.71 9.20 122.86
C ALA A 446 -42.70 8.02 122.85
N GLU A 447 -43.41 7.71 123.95
CA GLU A 447 -44.55 6.78 123.91
C GLU A 447 -45.73 7.36 123.12
N ASP A 448 -45.90 8.69 123.09
CA ASP A 448 -47.00 9.35 122.41
C ASP A 448 -46.77 9.53 120.89
N ALA A 449 -45.51 9.60 120.44
CA ALA A 449 -45.16 9.83 119.03
C ALA A 449 -45.09 8.54 118.18
N ARG A 450 -44.98 7.37 118.81
CA ARG A 450 -44.82 6.06 118.13
C ARG A 450 -46.03 5.64 117.29
N LYS A 451 -47.22 6.22 117.51
CA LYS A 451 -48.42 5.96 116.72
C LYS A 451 -48.48 6.72 115.38
N ALA A 452 -47.62 7.71 115.15
CA ALA A 452 -47.69 8.58 113.97
C ALA A 452 -46.77 8.17 112.81
N ALA A 453 -45.81 7.26 113.02
CA ALA A 453 -44.73 6.98 112.08
C ALA A 453 -44.94 5.77 111.14
N GLU A 454 -45.99 4.96 111.32
CA GLU A 454 -46.36 3.90 110.36
C GLU A 454 -46.96 4.43 109.06
N ALA A 455 -47.37 5.70 109.03
CA ALA A 455 -47.86 6.36 107.84
C ALA A 455 -46.69 6.86 106.97
N ALA A 456 -46.29 5.98 106.08
CA ALA A 456 -45.86 6.33 104.73
C ALA A 456 -44.45 6.94 104.62
N ALA A 457 -43.36 6.17 104.58
CA ALA A 457 -43.16 4.87 103.90
C ALA A 457 -43.66 4.80 102.43
N ARG A 458 -44.65 5.61 101.99
CA ARG A 458 -45.11 5.72 100.58
C ARG A 458 -44.35 6.79 99.78
N ARG A 459 -43.38 7.47 100.39
CA ARG A 459 -42.60 8.54 99.73
C ARG A 459 -41.45 8.03 98.85
N ALA A 460 -41.22 6.72 98.82
CA ALA A 460 -40.19 6.08 98.00
C ALA A 460 -40.57 5.96 96.50
N GLU A 461 -41.81 6.27 96.12
CA GLU A 461 -42.32 6.20 94.73
C GLU A 461 -41.92 7.44 93.87
N ALA A 462 -41.25 8.42 94.47
CA ALA A 462 -40.87 9.71 93.86
C ALA A 462 -39.62 9.68 92.96
N VAL A 463 -39.17 8.50 92.51
CA VAL A 463 -37.89 8.37 91.79
C VAL A 463 -38.06 7.79 90.37
N ALA A 464 -39.30 7.58 89.85
CA ALA A 464 -39.53 6.80 88.61
C ALA A 464 -40.06 7.51 87.31
N LYS A 465 -40.65 8.72 87.35
CA LYS A 465 -41.11 9.58 86.21
C LYS A 465 -40.15 10.52 85.26
N GLU A 466 -39.18 11.36 85.71
CA GLU A 466 -38.30 12.44 85.17
C GLU A 466 -37.26 11.93 84.19
N ALA A 467 -36.90 10.63 84.24
CA ALA A 467 -36.09 10.01 83.20
C ALA A 467 -36.81 9.91 81.84
N ALA A 468 -38.14 10.10 81.78
CA ALA A 468 -38.91 10.04 80.54
C ALA A 468 -39.04 11.38 79.79
N ALA A 469 -38.63 12.52 80.38
CA ALA A 469 -38.98 13.84 79.87
C ALA A 469 -37.97 14.49 78.89
N SER A 470 -36.74 13.99 78.73
CA SER A 470 -35.73 14.63 77.86
C SER A 470 -35.59 14.06 76.44
N ALA A 471 -36.27 12.94 76.13
CA ALA A 471 -36.16 12.28 74.82
C ALA A 471 -37.15 12.79 73.75
N ALA A 472 -38.09 13.66 74.10
CA ALA A 472 -39.21 14.03 73.22
C ALA A 472 -38.93 15.17 72.21
N THR A 473 -37.83 15.92 72.31
CA THR A 473 -37.59 17.11 71.46
C THR A 473 -36.61 16.87 70.29
N GLY A 474 -35.84 15.78 70.27
CA GLY A 474 -34.86 15.50 69.21
C GLY A 474 -35.40 14.83 67.94
N VAL A 475 -36.61 14.28 68.00
CA VAL A 475 -37.18 13.46 66.91
C VAL A 475 -37.91 14.29 65.85
N GLU A 476 -38.42 15.48 66.20
CA GLU A 476 -39.18 16.33 65.26
C GLU A 476 -38.31 17.09 64.24
N GLU A 477 -37.06 17.46 64.57
CA GLU A 477 -36.16 18.15 63.63
C GLU A 477 -35.56 17.20 62.58
N ALA A 478 -35.31 15.93 62.93
CA ALA A 478 -34.79 14.92 62.01
C ALA A 478 -35.81 14.51 60.93
N ILE A 479 -37.11 14.53 61.26
CA ILE A 479 -38.19 14.16 60.33
C ILE A 479 -38.43 15.26 59.27
N ARG A 480 -38.16 16.54 59.59
CA ARG A 480 -38.28 17.64 58.64
C ARG A 480 -37.15 17.67 57.61
N ALA A 481 -35.90 17.44 58.04
CA ALA A 481 -34.73 17.38 57.16
C ALA A 481 -34.77 16.20 56.18
N ALA A 482 -35.32 15.05 56.59
CA ALA A 482 -35.46 13.87 55.74
C ALA A 482 -36.48 14.05 54.59
N ARG A 483 -37.51 14.89 54.78
CA ARG A 483 -38.53 15.18 53.75
C ARG A 483 -38.03 16.16 52.68
N GLU A 484 -37.22 17.15 53.04
CA GLU A 484 -36.60 18.08 52.09
C GLU A 484 -35.52 17.39 51.23
N ALA A 485 -34.75 16.46 51.81
CA ALA A 485 -33.78 15.66 51.06
C ALA A 485 -34.43 14.69 50.06
N ALA A 486 -35.60 14.14 50.38
CA ALA A 486 -36.33 13.22 49.51
C ALA A 486 -36.99 13.92 48.30
N GLU A 487 -37.51 15.14 48.49
CA GLU A 487 -38.05 15.98 47.41
C GLU A 487 -36.93 16.47 46.45
N ALA A 488 -35.77 16.86 46.99
CA ALA A 488 -34.61 17.26 46.18
C ALA A 488 -34.05 16.10 45.34
N ALA A 489 -34.01 14.88 45.90
CA ALA A 489 -33.58 13.67 45.18
C ALA A 489 -34.54 13.29 44.03
N LYS A 490 -35.86 13.47 44.24
CA LYS A 490 -36.88 13.20 43.21
C LYS A 490 -36.79 14.18 42.04
N LYS A 491 -36.54 15.46 42.31
CA LYS A 491 -36.35 16.49 41.29
C LYS A 491 -35.05 16.30 40.48
N ALA A 492 -33.95 15.94 41.16
CA ALA A 492 -32.68 15.60 40.51
C ALA A 492 -32.79 14.36 39.60
N ALA A 493 -33.60 13.36 39.98
CA ALA A 493 -33.83 12.17 39.17
C ALA A 493 -34.67 12.46 37.90
N GLU A 494 -35.65 13.37 37.96
CA GLU A 494 -36.41 13.80 36.78
C GLU A 494 -35.59 14.68 35.84
N ASP A 495 -34.71 15.55 36.36
CA ASP A 495 -33.80 16.37 35.56
C ASP A 495 -32.72 15.49 34.88
N ALA A 496 -32.20 14.47 35.57
CA ALA A 496 -31.28 13.49 34.99
C ALA A 496 -31.95 12.65 33.89
N ARG A 497 -33.23 12.29 34.04
CA ARG A 497 -34.00 11.57 33.01
C ARG A 497 -34.25 12.43 31.77
N LYS A 498 -34.61 13.70 31.93
CA LYS A 498 -34.77 14.64 30.81
C LYS A 498 -33.45 14.92 30.10
N ALA A 499 -32.34 15.00 30.84
CA ALA A 499 -31.00 15.13 30.26
C ALA A 499 -30.57 13.88 29.49
N ALA A 500 -30.91 12.67 29.98
CA ALA A 500 -30.65 11.41 29.30
C ALA A 500 -31.49 11.23 28.01
N GLU A 501 -32.78 11.62 28.04
CA GLU A 501 -33.65 11.62 26.85
C GLU A 501 -33.18 12.65 25.80
N ALA A 502 -32.70 13.83 26.24
CA ALA A 502 -32.09 14.82 25.34
C ALA A 502 -30.74 14.37 24.76
N ALA A 503 -29.94 13.62 25.52
CA ALA A 503 -28.69 13.04 25.04
C ALA A 503 -28.93 11.90 24.03
N ALA A 504 -29.95 11.07 24.25
CA ALA A 504 -30.36 10.01 23.33
C ALA A 504 -30.88 10.56 21.99
N LEU A 505 -31.71 11.61 22.00
CA LEU A 505 -32.18 12.29 20.80
C LEU A 505 -31.04 12.97 20.01
N ARG A 506 -30.04 13.54 20.71
CA ARG A 506 -28.83 14.10 20.07
C ARG A 506 -27.95 13.00 19.46
N ALA A 507 -27.82 11.84 20.11
CA ALA A 507 -27.08 10.72 19.57
C ALA A 507 -27.75 10.12 18.32
N GLU A 508 -29.08 10.03 18.29
CA GLU A 508 -29.84 9.57 17.12
C GLU A 508 -29.73 10.55 15.94
N MET A 509 -29.74 11.87 16.21
CA MET A 509 -29.60 12.91 15.18
C MET A 509 -28.17 12.93 14.59
N VAL A 510 -27.13 12.76 15.42
CA VAL A 510 -25.74 12.61 14.95
C VAL A 510 -25.55 11.32 14.16
N ALA A 511 -26.21 10.22 14.52
CA ALA A 511 -26.18 8.98 13.75
C ALA A 511 -26.89 9.11 12.39
N ARG A 512 -28.00 9.84 12.31
CA ARG A 512 -28.69 10.13 11.04
C ARG A 512 -27.90 11.09 10.14
N ASP A 513 -27.28 12.12 10.70
CA ASP A 513 -26.41 13.03 9.94
C ASP A 513 -25.14 12.33 9.44
N ALA A 514 -24.55 11.45 10.25
CA ALA A 514 -23.42 10.62 9.84
C ALA A 514 -23.81 9.63 8.73
N ALA A 515 -24.99 9.00 8.84
CA ALA A 515 -25.51 8.11 7.81
C ALA A 515 -25.82 8.85 6.51
N ALA A 516 -26.46 10.02 6.57
CA ALA A 516 -26.77 10.86 5.41
C ALA A 516 -25.52 11.43 4.72
N LYS A 517 -24.49 11.76 5.49
CA LYS A 517 -23.20 12.19 4.95
C LYS A 517 -22.46 11.04 4.26
N ALA A 518 -22.50 9.84 4.84
CA ALA A 518 -21.92 8.64 4.24
C ALA A 518 -22.62 8.23 2.93
N THR A 519 -23.95 8.35 2.83
CA THR A 519 -24.66 8.11 1.55
C THR A 519 -24.30 9.15 0.50
N LYS A 520 -24.16 10.42 0.88
CA LYS A 520 -23.79 11.49 -0.06
C LYS A 520 -22.35 11.32 -0.59
N GLU A 521 -21.42 10.94 0.29
CA GLU A 521 -20.03 10.62 -0.09
C GLU A 521 -19.96 9.36 -0.98
N ALA A 522 -20.82 8.36 -0.75
CA ALA A 522 -20.92 7.19 -1.61
C ALA A 522 -21.52 7.51 -3.00
N GLU A 523 -22.53 8.39 -3.06
CA GLU A 523 -23.10 8.87 -4.32
C GLU A 523 -22.10 9.70 -5.14
N GLU A 524 -21.30 10.55 -4.49
CA GLU A 524 -20.21 11.30 -5.12
C GLU A 524 -19.10 10.37 -5.64
N ALA A 525 -18.75 9.31 -4.91
CA ALA A 525 -17.81 8.29 -5.36
C ALA A 525 -18.33 7.51 -6.58
N ILE A 526 -19.62 7.15 -6.61
CA ILE A 526 -20.26 6.50 -7.75
C ILE A 526 -20.28 7.42 -8.98
N ARG A 527 -20.49 8.73 -8.78
CA ARG A 527 -20.46 9.72 -9.86
C ARG A 527 -19.04 9.91 -10.41
N ALA A 528 -18.03 9.99 -9.55
CA ALA A 528 -16.62 10.04 -9.96
C ALA A 528 -16.19 8.77 -10.72
N ALA A 529 -16.67 7.59 -10.30
CA ALA A 529 -16.42 6.33 -11.01
C ALA A 529 -17.08 6.30 -12.41
N LYS A 530 -18.28 6.87 -12.56
CA LYS A 530 -18.94 7.02 -13.87
C LYS A 530 -18.19 7.98 -14.79
N GLU A 531 -17.73 9.12 -14.26
CA GLU A 531 -16.93 10.09 -15.03
C GLU A 531 -15.57 9.51 -15.45
N ALA A 532 -14.93 8.71 -14.60
CA ALA A 532 -13.71 7.97 -14.94
C ALA A 532 -13.94 6.89 -16.02
N ALA A 533 -15.08 6.19 -15.97
CA ALA A 533 -15.45 5.22 -16.98
C ALA A 533 -15.74 5.87 -18.36
N GLU A 534 -16.41 7.03 -18.38
CA GLU A 534 -16.61 7.77 -19.63
C GLU A 534 -15.31 8.36 -20.18
N ALA A 535 -14.43 8.88 -19.32
CA ALA A 535 -13.10 9.34 -19.73
C ALA A 535 -12.26 8.18 -20.33
N SER A 536 -12.35 6.99 -19.75
CA SER A 536 -11.67 5.79 -20.26
C SER A 536 -12.24 5.33 -21.61
N LYS A 537 -13.57 5.42 -21.79
CA LYS A 537 -14.22 5.12 -23.07
C LYS A 537 -13.78 6.11 -24.17
N LYS A 538 -13.68 7.39 -23.85
CA LYS A 538 -13.22 8.43 -24.77
C LYS A 538 -11.74 8.23 -25.14
N ALA A 539 -10.88 7.90 -24.17
CA ALA A 539 -9.48 7.57 -24.43
C ALA A 539 -9.32 6.33 -25.33
N ALA A 540 -10.18 5.32 -25.18
CA ALA A 540 -10.18 4.15 -26.06
C ALA A 540 -10.65 4.48 -27.49
N GLU A 541 -11.63 5.37 -27.65
CA GLU A 541 -12.07 5.87 -28.97
C GLU A 541 -10.98 6.71 -29.65
N ASP A 542 -10.27 7.56 -28.90
CA ASP A 542 -9.17 8.36 -29.43
C ASP A 542 -7.95 7.48 -29.81
N ALA A 543 -7.65 6.45 -29.01
CA ALA A 543 -6.63 5.45 -29.34
C ALA A 543 -7.00 4.65 -30.61
N ARG A 544 -8.28 4.33 -30.80
CA ARG A 544 -8.76 3.66 -32.01
C ARG A 544 -8.63 4.56 -33.24
N LYS A 545 -8.96 5.85 -33.14
CA LYS A 545 -8.76 6.82 -34.22
C LYS A 545 -7.28 6.99 -34.58
N ALA A 546 -6.40 7.05 -33.58
CA ALA A 546 -4.95 7.10 -33.79
C ALA A 546 -4.42 5.83 -34.48
N ALA A 547 -4.95 4.66 -34.13
CA ALA A 547 -4.61 3.40 -34.80
C ALA A 547 -5.12 3.35 -36.25
N GLU A 548 -6.31 3.87 -36.54
CA GLU A 548 -6.85 4.00 -37.90
C GLU A 548 -6.03 4.99 -38.75
N GLU A 549 -5.56 6.10 -38.17
CA GLU A 549 -4.64 7.02 -38.85
C GLU A 549 -3.26 6.40 -39.11
N ALA A 550 -2.72 5.64 -38.14
CA ALA A 550 -1.46 4.92 -38.31
C ALA A 550 -1.57 3.85 -39.42
N ALA A 551 -2.70 3.13 -39.48
CA ALA A 551 -2.98 2.17 -40.54
C ALA A 551 -3.06 2.85 -41.92
N ARG A 552 -3.74 4.01 -42.03
CA ARG A 552 -3.79 4.78 -43.29
C ARG A 552 -2.42 5.29 -43.71
N ARG A 553 -1.56 5.69 -42.77
CA ARG A 553 -0.16 6.08 -43.06
C ARG A 553 0.67 4.89 -43.52
N ALA A 554 0.51 3.73 -42.89
CA ALA A 554 1.17 2.50 -43.33
C ALA A 554 0.73 2.08 -44.74
N GLU A 555 -0.55 2.23 -45.06
CA GLU A 555 -1.10 1.95 -46.39
C GLU A 555 -0.58 2.95 -47.46
N ALA A 556 -0.39 4.22 -47.10
CA ALA A 556 0.23 5.22 -47.96
C ALA A 556 1.71 4.90 -48.23
N VAL A 557 2.48 4.52 -47.21
CA VAL A 557 3.89 4.10 -47.35
C VAL A 557 4.00 2.83 -48.19
N ALA A 558 3.07 1.87 -48.03
CA ALA A 558 3.03 0.67 -48.85
C ALA A 558 2.74 0.99 -50.33
N ARG A 559 1.90 1.99 -50.62
CA ARG A 559 1.68 2.47 -51.99
C ARG A 559 2.92 3.17 -52.56
N GLU A 560 3.57 4.06 -51.81
CA GLU A 560 4.83 4.69 -52.24
C GLU A 560 5.93 3.65 -52.50
N ALA A 561 6.06 2.65 -51.64
CA ALA A 561 7.03 1.56 -51.84
C ALA A 561 6.71 0.75 -53.10
N LYS A 562 5.43 0.50 -53.39
CA LYS A 562 4.98 -0.19 -54.60
C LYS A 562 5.25 0.65 -55.86
N ASP A 563 5.02 1.95 -55.80
CA ASP A 563 5.29 2.86 -56.91
C ASP A 563 6.80 3.00 -57.16
N ALA A 564 7.61 3.10 -56.10
CA ALA A 564 9.07 3.08 -56.19
C ALA A 564 9.60 1.76 -56.78
N ALA A 565 9.01 0.62 -56.39
CA ALA A 565 9.34 -0.68 -56.97
C ALA A 565 8.97 -0.77 -58.47
N ASN A 566 7.84 -0.20 -58.86
CA ASN A 566 7.43 -0.13 -60.27
C ASN A 566 8.33 0.81 -61.08
N SER A 567 8.74 1.95 -60.52
CA SER A 567 9.74 2.84 -61.14
C SER A 567 11.09 2.16 -61.27
N ALA A 568 11.55 1.43 -60.25
CA ALA A 568 12.79 0.66 -60.32
C ALA A 568 12.71 -0.44 -61.40
N ARG A 569 11.56 -1.09 -61.54
CA ARG A 569 11.30 -2.07 -62.60
C ARG A 569 11.33 -1.44 -63.99
N SER A 570 10.70 -0.27 -64.16
CA SER A 570 10.75 0.52 -65.39
C SER A 570 12.18 0.91 -65.78
N VAL A 571 13.01 1.34 -64.81
CA VAL A 571 14.43 1.63 -65.04
C VAL A 571 15.20 0.37 -65.40
N GLY A 572 14.90 -0.76 -64.76
CA GLY A 572 15.48 -2.06 -65.09
C GLY A 572 15.13 -2.54 -66.51
N GLU A 573 13.87 -2.37 -66.94
CA GLU A 573 13.42 -2.66 -68.29
C GLU A 573 14.08 -1.74 -69.33
N GLY A 574 14.29 -0.46 -69.00
CA GLY A 574 15.06 0.47 -69.81
C GLY A 574 16.55 0.10 -69.92
N ALA A 575 17.16 -0.38 -68.83
CA ALA A 575 18.54 -0.87 -68.83
C ALA A 575 18.68 -2.17 -69.65
N ALA A 576 17.70 -3.07 -69.56
CA ALA A 576 17.66 -4.30 -70.35
C ALA A 576 17.46 -3.99 -71.86
N ALA A 577 16.62 -3.02 -72.20
CA ALA A 577 16.45 -2.57 -73.58
C ALA A 577 17.75 -1.99 -74.16
N ARG A 578 18.46 -1.15 -73.38
CA ARG A 578 19.78 -0.62 -73.77
C ARG A 578 20.85 -1.70 -73.89
N ALA A 579 20.82 -2.71 -73.02
CA ALA A 579 21.71 -3.86 -73.13
C ALA A 579 21.42 -4.70 -74.39
N ALA A 580 20.14 -4.85 -74.76
CA ALA A 580 19.73 -5.50 -76.00
C ALA A 580 20.11 -4.69 -77.26
N GLU A 581 20.01 -3.36 -77.21
CA GLU A 581 20.52 -2.46 -78.25
C GLU A 581 22.04 -2.54 -78.39
N ALA A 582 22.78 -2.53 -77.29
CA ALA A 582 24.23 -2.70 -77.30
C ALA A 582 24.64 -4.06 -77.88
N LYS A 583 23.87 -5.12 -77.58
CA LYS A 583 24.07 -6.44 -78.16
C LYS A 583 23.81 -6.45 -79.67
N ARG A 584 22.72 -5.83 -80.15
CA ARG A 584 22.45 -5.69 -81.59
C ARG A 584 23.52 -4.88 -82.30
N ALA A 585 24.00 -3.79 -81.70
CA ALA A 585 25.09 -3.00 -82.24
C ALA A 585 26.41 -3.80 -82.32
N ALA A 586 26.68 -4.65 -81.33
CA ALA A 586 27.83 -5.56 -81.35
C ALA A 586 27.68 -6.65 -82.42
N GLU A 587 26.48 -7.21 -82.60
CA GLU A 587 26.16 -8.18 -83.66
C GLU A 587 26.28 -7.56 -85.06
N ASP A 588 25.83 -6.32 -85.25
CA ASP A 588 25.98 -5.59 -86.51
C ASP A 588 27.44 -5.22 -86.80
N ALA A 589 28.21 -4.86 -85.77
CA ALA A 589 29.65 -4.63 -85.90
C ALA A 589 30.38 -5.93 -86.27
N ALA A 590 30.00 -7.06 -85.67
CA ALA A 590 30.53 -8.37 -86.03
C ALA A 590 30.18 -8.75 -87.47
N ARG A 591 28.93 -8.52 -87.90
CA ARG A 591 28.50 -8.75 -89.29
C ARG A 591 29.26 -7.89 -90.29
N ARG A 592 29.51 -6.62 -89.96
CA ARG A 592 30.35 -5.72 -90.80
C ARG A 592 31.80 -6.15 -90.86
N ALA A 593 32.35 -6.65 -89.75
CA ALA A 593 33.70 -7.22 -89.73
C ALA A 593 33.78 -8.50 -90.57
N GLU A 594 32.74 -9.34 -90.52
CA GLU A 594 32.61 -10.55 -91.33
C GLU A 594 32.45 -10.21 -92.82
N GLU A 595 31.63 -9.22 -93.19
CA GLU A 595 31.52 -8.70 -94.55
C GLU A 595 32.82 -8.08 -95.06
N ALA A 596 33.54 -7.35 -94.21
CA ALA A 596 34.86 -6.80 -94.54
C ALA A 596 35.88 -7.92 -94.78
N SER A 597 35.87 -8.95 -93.94
CA SER A 597 36.69 -10.16 -94.10
C SER A 597 36.32 -10.93 -95.37
N ALA A 598 35.03 -11.09 -95.66
CA ALA A 598 34.56 -11.75 -96.88
C ALA A 598 34.93 -10.96 -98.14
N ARG A 599 34.87 -9.62 -98.10
CA ARG A 599 35.35 -8.75 -99.20
C ARG A 599 36.86 -8.84 -99.37
N ALA A 600 37.62 -8.90 -98.28
CA ALA A 600 39.06 -9.10 -98.32
C ALA A 600 39.42 -10.48 -98.91
N MET A 601 38.69 -11.53 -98.53
CA MET A 601 38.84 -12.87 -99.11
C MET A 601 38.44 -12.91 -100.58
N ALA A 602 37.34 -12.28 -100.97
CA ALA A 602 36.93 -12.20 -102.37
C ALA A 602 37.92 -11.39 -103.23
N ALA A 603 38.52 -10.34 -102.67
CA ALA A 603 39.60 -9.59 -103.30
C ALA A 603 40.88 -10.45 -103.43
N ALA A 604 41.22 -11.22 -102.40
CA ALA A 604 42.32 -12.16 -102.44
C ALA A 604 42.08 -13.30 -103.44
N GLU A 605 40.85 -13.80 -103.56
CA GLU A 605 40.47 -14.84 -104.51
C GLU A 605 40.48 -14.33 -105.94
N ARG A 606 40.05 -13.08 -106.19
CA ARG A 606 40.20 -12.42 -107.50
C ARG A 606 41.67 -12.20 -107.85
N ALA A 607 42.49 -11.76 -106.91
CA ALA A 607 43.93 -11.63 -107.11
C ALA A 607 44.59 -12.99 -107.38
N ALA A 608 44.14 -14.06 -106.71
CA ALA A 608 44.62 -15.42 -106.94
C ALA A 608 44.19 -15.96 -108.30
N LYS A 609 42.95 -15.68 -108.74
CA LYS A 609 42.44 -16.05 -110.07
C LYS A 609 43.13 -15.26 -111.18
N GLU A 610 43.35 -13.96 -111.02
CA GLU A 610 44.15 -13.17 -111.96
C GLU A 610 45.61 -13.64 -112.02
N ALA A 611 46.18 -14.08 -110.89
CA ALA A 611 47.51 -14.69 -110.86
C ALA A 611 47.52 -16.06 -111.54
N GLN A 612 46.46 -16.86 -111.42
CA GLN A 612 46.28 -18.12 -112.13
C GLN A 612 46.08 -17.92 -113.63
N GLU A 613 45.24 -16.97 -114.05
CA GLU A 613 45.04 -16.65 -115.47
C GLU A 613 46.32 -16.10 -116.11
N LYS A 614 47.08 -15.25 -115.40
CA LYS A 614 48.41 -14.80 -115.85
C LYS A 614 49.45 -15.93 -115.85
N ALA A 615 49.33 -16.91 -114.94
CA ALA A 615 50.17 -18.10 -114.96
C ALA A 615 49.78 -19.06 -116.11
N GLU A 616 48.51 -19.15 -116.47
CA GLU A 616 48.02 -19.92 -117.62
C GLU A 616 48.32 -19.23 -118.96
N GLU A 617 48.29 -17.89 -119.03
CA GLU A 617 48.80 -17.12 -120.18
C GLU A 617 50.33 -17.28 -120.34
N ALA A 618 51.07 -17.37 -119.23
CA ALA A 618 52.50 -17.67 -119.27
C ALA A 618 52.80 -19.12 -119.70
N LEU A 619 51.90 -20.06 -119.43
CA LEU A 619 52.04 -21.48 -119.82
C LEU A 619 51.60 -21.76 -121.27
N ARG A 620 50.79 -20.90 -121.90
CA ARG A 620 50.39 -21.04 -123.32
C ARG A 620 51.40 -20.45 -124.31
N ASN A 621 52.47 -19.81 -123.85
CA ASN A 621 53.58 -19.33 -124.68
C ASN A 621 54.80 -20.27 -124.59
N GLU A 622 54.58 -21.55 -124.92
CA GLU A 622 55.57 -22.63 -124.82
C GLU A 622 56.79 -22.48 -125.75
N GLU A 623 56.82 -21.50 -126.67
CA GLU A 623 57.98 -21.24 -127.53
C GLU A 623 58.99 -20.21 -126.97
N ASN A 624 58.67 -19.44 -125.92
CA ASN A 624 59.59 -18.42 -125.36
C ASN A 624 60.20 -18.76 -123.99
N LEU A 625 59.82 -19.87 -123.35
CA LEU A 625 60.34 -20.25 -122.02
C LEU A 625 61.79 -20.81 -122.08
N ARG A 626 62.22 -21.34 -123.23
CA ARG A 626 63.58 -21.89 -123.39
C ARG A 626 64.66 -20.82 -123.61
N GLU A 627 64.31 -19.63 -124.10
CA GLU A 627 65.25 -18.52 -124.25
C GLU A 627 65.39 -17.66 -122.98
N LEU A 628 64.33 -17.52 -122.18
CA LEU A 628 64.38 -16.73 -120.94
C LEU A 628 65.20 -17.43 -119.83
N ILE A 629 65.12 -18.77 -119.73
CA ILE A 629 65.88 -19.55 -118.74
C ILE A 629 67.39 -19.51 -119.00
N LYS A 630 67.83 -19.39 -120.27
CA LYS A 630 69.25 -19.18 -120.59
C LYS A 630 69.74 -17.76 -120.26
N ARG A 631 68.86 -16.76 -120.24
CA ARG A 631 69.22 -15.35 -119.98
C ARG A 631 69.21 -15.00 -118.49
N ILE A 632 68.40 -15.68 -117.68
CA ILE A 632 68.26 -15.40 -116.24
C ILE A 632 69.32 -16.13 -115.40
N ILE A 633 69.79 -17.31 -115.81
CA ILE A 633 70.84 -18.06 -115.08
C ILE A 633 72.24 -17.41 -115.22
N GLY A 634 72.42 -16.46 -116.15
CA GLY A 634 73.69 -15.75 -116.35
C GLY A 634 73.76 -14.32 -115.78
N SER A 635 72.67 -13.78 -115.21
CA SER A 635 72.64 -12.37 -114.78
C SER A 635 73.17 -12.19 -113.36
N ARG A 636 74.23 -11.41 -113.21
CA ARG A 636 74.81 -10.97 -111.92
C ARG A 636 73.79 -10.22 -111.03
N GLU A 637 72.67 -9.75 -111.57
CA GLU A 637 71.63 -9.06 -110.79
C GLU A 637 70.78 -10.01 -109.92
N LEU A 638 70.61 -11.28 -110.31
CA LEU A 638 69.83 -12.24 -109.52
C LEU A 638 70.57 -12.61 -108.22
N THR A 639 71.90 -12.71 -108.26
CA THR A 639 72.71 -12.96 -107.07
C THR A 639 72.63 -11.79 -106.09
N VAL A 640 72.55 -10.55 -106.57
CA VAL A 640 72.41 -9.35 -105.72
C VAL A 640 71.04 -9.32 -105.03
N ILE A 641 69.97 -9.70 -105.74
CA ILE A 641 68.62 -9.77 -105.16
C ILE A 641 68.51 -10.87 -104.10
N ILE A 642 69.08 -12.05 -104.35
CA ILE A 642 69.09 -13.15 -103.37
C ILE A 642 69.86 -12.78 -102.11
N VAL A 643 70.98 -12.05 -102.24
CA VAL A 643 71.75 -11.54 -101.09
C VAL A 643 70.96 -10.46 -100.32
N LEU A 644 70.28 -9.53 -101.01
CA LEU A 644 69.46 -8.50 -100.37
C LEU A 644 68.28 -9.07 -99.58
N VAL A 645 67.61 -10.09 -100.10
CA VAL A 645 66.50 -10.77 -99.41
C VAL A 645 67.00 -11.52 -98.17
N PHE A 646 68.17 -12.15 -98.24
CA PHE A 646 68.79 -12.78 -97.06
C PHE A 646 69.20 -11.74 -95.99
N VAL A 647 69.74 -10.59 -96.39
CA VAL A 647 70.11 -9.52 -95.45
C VAL A 647 68.87 -8.90 -94.79
N ALA A 648 67.80 -8.66 -95.54
CA ALA A 648 66.54 -8.15 -94.98
C ALA A 648 65.90 -9.13 -93.98
N ALA A 649 65.95 -10.44 -94.26
CA ALA A 649 65.45 -11.47 -93.35
C ALA A 649 66.25 -11.53 -92.03
N VAL A 650 67.58 -11.36 -92.08
CA VAL A 650 68.42 -11.31 -90.88
C VAL A 650 68.15 -10.06 -90.05
N ILE A 651 67.95 -8.89 -90.68
CA ILE A 651 67.62 -7.65 -89.97
C ILE A 651 66.25 -7.75 -89.27
N ALA A 652 65.25 -8.34 -89.91
CA ALA A 652 63.93 -8.56 -89.31
C ALA A 652 63.99 -9.54 -88.11
N ALA A 653 64.79 -10.61 -88.21
CA ALA A 653 65.01 -11.55 -87.11
C ALA A 653 65.73 -10.90 -85.91
N VAL A 654 66.70 -10.02 -86.16
CA VAL A 654 67.42 -9.28 -85.10
C VAL A 654 66.51 -8.24 -84.44
N ALA A 655 65.66 -7.54 -85.20
CA ALA A 655 64.71 -6.56 -84.65
C ALA A 655 63.63 -7.22 -83.77
N LEU A 656 63.15 -8.42 -84.14
CA LEU A 656 62.26 -9.21 -83.30
C LEU A 656 62.97 -9.72 -82.03
N SER A 657 64.25 -10.12 -82.15
CA SER A 657 65.04 -10.58 -81.00
C SER A 657 65.34 -9.47 -79.99
N THR A 658 65.57 -8.22 -80.42
CA THR A 658 65.83 -7.09 -79.52
C THR A 658 64.55 -6.50 -78.92
N GLY A 659 63.43 -6.54 -79.66
CA GLY A 659 62.11 -6.16 -79.15
C GLY A 659 61.61 -7.06 -78.02
N LEU A 660 61.87 -8.37 -78.08
CA LEU A 660 61.52 -9.32 -77.02
C LEU A 660 62.34 -9.16 -75.73
N ILE A 661 63.58 -8.66 -75.81
CA ILE A 661 64.43 -8.41 -74.64
C ILE A 661 64.02 -7.10 -73.91
N SER A 662 63.38 -6.16 -74.62
CA SER A 662 62.84 -4.92 -74.04
C SER A 662 61.54 -5.11 -73.25
N LEU A 663 60.84 -6.24 -73.40
CA LEU A 663 59.57 -6.51 -72.72
C LEU A 663 59.74 -7.30 -71.40
N ILE A 664 60.97 -7.69 -71.05
CA ILE A 664 61.31 -8.51 -69.87
C ILE A 664 62.15 -7.71 -68.83
N ARG A 665 62.28 -6.39 -69.00
CA ARG A 665 62.61 -5.44 -67.93
C ARG A 665 61.46 -4.46 -67.78
#